data_AF-A0A6P4CHH5-F1
#
_entry.id   AF-A0A6P4CHH5-F1
#
_cell.length_a   1.000
_cell.length_b   1.000
_cell.length_c   1.000
_cell.angle_alpha   90.00
_cell.angle_beta   90.00
_cell.angle_gamma   90.00
#
_symmetry.space_group_name_H-M   'P 1'
#
loop_
_entity.id
_entity.type
_entity.pdbx_description
1 polymer ?
#
loop_
_entity_poly.entity_id
_entity_poly.type
_entity_poly.pdbx_seq_one_letter_code
_entity_poly.pdbx_strand_id
1 'polypeptide(L)'
;MKAQSPEEEEEEETQTPRFCCLSHEFFRAASANPNKTAVIHASGVAHLSTRLRQTAHPFPPPASSNFNHDNISTLLEQRVESLSPPVYNGDRCFTYSHLLKAVDSLASRISSILLGADDPHLITPKPQGDNAVNHEKGTIYAAENLETNVSSSESVVDSSEEYRPKIVGIYMPPSVEYIVAVLSVLRCGEAFLPLDPYWPKERLLSIVASSSADLIIGSKSSFGSELDELDESHWLVKSVSCPVLSVSIEESLQEYSDLTDLLWPCANEKKRSFCYLMYTSGSTGKPKGVCGTEQGLSNRFLWMQGLYPLNGQESLLFKTSISFVDHLQEFFSAILTACMLVIPPFSVLKENICSIIDFLQAYSINRLTAVPSLMKTILPGLQTHVGLRVQSSLKLLLLSGELFPLTLWEKLSTVLPNTFILNLYGSTEVSGDCTYFDCKRMPLVLKEDMLTSVPIGLPIYNCDVVLLCENASSKEGELYVGGSCISRGYYTESNMKSENFVKLPQSYWMNSMNDCKSKLYFRTGDFVKQLSSGDFVFLGRKDRIVKINGHRIALEEIEDLLRKHPYINDAAVICRNIEELLLLEAFIILEDKERLDESLIPAIRSWMISKLPSAVVPNYFIFVDSFPVSSSGKVNYELLVDSRLLTMNVKDKVVNIDCSSLLRRIQKAFHDALMVEKVCNDDDFFTMGGNSLSAAHVAHSLGIDMRFLYYHPSPFKLCMALLQKRGSCALHNKLDDCFELITERQDNHVSSNHIENSNTHESWMISKGNDDNSLPSKRLKRGITDVMLSADESSPWHFSPIFESSSFSRCNKVLHKGQPAVTGTQQTTWLANAPRGSRGHIKDCWKVYMESCVDASPMLVSKGSDIYLFIGSHSHKFLCINARSGSVQWEIKLDGRVECTAAIVSDFSQVVVGCYMGKIYFLDFSSGTICWSFQTSGEVKSQPVVDTRRHLIWCGSHDHNLYALDYKNHCCVYKLPCGGSIFGSPVIDEVRGLLYVASTGGRITAISISDFSFTVLWLNDLEVPIFGSLGITEIGTVICCLVDGHVLALDPNGSTVWKQTTDGPIFSGPCMPSTLPHEVLVCSRKGSVYSFKPENGDLLWKHNVGDPITSSAYVDEHLQLVSDDASHSSDRLICICSSSGRIHLLRENLNSSDDTILRKIDVQEFARLDLLGDIFSSPLMIGGRIFVGCRDDYLHCVTLEMPKQHES
;
A
#
# COMPACT_ATOMS: atom_id res chain seq x y z
N MET A 1 72.48 28.94 -27.29
CA MET A 1 72.93 28.22 -26.07
C MET A 1 72.51 26.76 -26.17
N LYS A 2 72.99 25.89 -25.27
CA LYS A 2 72.95 24.43 -25.46
C LYS A 2 71.52 23.86 -25.60
N ALA A 3 71.35 22.98 -26.58
CA ALA A 3 70.55 21.78 -26.43
C ALA A 3 71.53 20.61 -26.24
N GLN A 4 71.22 19.67 -25.34
CA GLN A 4 71.89 18.38 -25.19
C GLN A 4 70.84 17.34 -24.78
N SER A 5 71.02 16.10 -25.22
CA SER A 5 70.26 14.91 -24.81
C SER A 5 70.57 14.52 -23.36
N PRO A 6 69.62 13.84 -22.70
CA PRO A 6 69.76 12.42 -22.33
C PRO A 6 69.13 11.52 -23.41
N GLU A 7 69.61 10.32 -23.75
CA GLU A 7 70.12 9.19 -22.93
C GLU A 7 69.01 8.35 -22.29
N GLU A 8 69.33 7.07 -22.10
CA GLU A 8 68.40 5.94 -21.99
C GLU A 8 67.71 5.89 -20.62
N GLU A 9 66.39 5.81 -20.60
CA GLU A 9 65.61 5.24 -19.49
C GLU A 9 64.83 4.03 -20.03
N GLU A 10 64.71 2.99 -19.20
CA GLU A 10 64.35 1.63 -19.63
C GLU A 10 62.85 1.49 -19.94
N GLU A 11 62.50 0.46 -20.73
CA GLU A 11 61.11 0.03 -20.87
C GLU A 11 60.62 -0.60 -19.55
N GLU A 12 60.24 0.23 -18.57
CA GLU A 12 59.34 -0.21 -17.51
C GLU A 12 58.01 -0.64 -18.17
N GLU A 13 57.89 -1.94 -18.42
CA GLU A 13 56.59 -2.58 -18.66
C GLU A 13 55.63 -2.09 -17.57
N THR A 14 54.64 -1.30 -17.97
CA THR A 14 53.60 -0.81 -17.05
C THR A 14 52.69 -1.96 -16.68
N GLN A 15 53.17 -2.82 -15.78
CA GLN A 15 52.48 -3.99 -15.27
C GLN A 15 51.14 -3.55 -14.72
N THR A 16 50.07 -3.86 -15.47
CA THR A 16 48.70 -3.63 -15.02
C THR A 16 48.55 -4.27 -13.63
N PRO A 17 48.24 -3.49 -12.59
CA PRO A 17 48.44 -3.94 -11.22
C PRO A 17 47.60 -5.17 -10.94
N ARG A 18 48.26 -6.32 -10.83
CA ARG A 18 47.60 -7.61 -10.61
C ARG A 18 46.97 -7.59 -9.22
N PHE A 19 45.67 -7.39 -9.21
CA PHE A 19 44.81 -7.51 -8.05
C PHE A 19 45.01 -8.89 -7.41
N CYS A 20 45.36 -8.93 -6.13
CA CYS A 20 45.58 -10.15 -5.36
C CYS A 20 44.24 -10.67 -4.80
N CYS A 21 44.28 -11.56 -3.82
CA CYS A 21 43.06 -11.93 -3.09
C CYS A 21 42.44 -10.73 -2.35
N LEU A 22 41.12 -10.72 -2.19
CA LEU A 22 40.33 -9.62 -1.63
C LEU A 22 40.79 -9.22 -0.22
N SER A 23 41.23 -10.20 0.58
CA SER A 23 41.80 -9.97 1.91
C SER A 23 43.12 -9.20 1.88
N HIS A 24 43.94 -9.34 0.83
CA HIS A 24 45.20 -8.59 0.67
C HIS A 24 44.94 -7.14 0.23
N GLU A 25 43.95 -6.92 -0.64
CA GLU A 25 43.58 -5.57 -1.06
C GLU A 25 42.87 -4.81 0.07
N PHE A 26 42.06 -5.51 0.88
CA PHE A 26 41.59 -4.98 2.17
C PHE A 26 42.76 -4.60 3.09
N PHE A 27 43.74 -5.49 3.30
CA PHE A 27 44.92 -5.21 4.12
C PHE A 27 45.68 -3.96 3.65
N ARG A 28 45.88 -3.81 2.33
CA ARG A 28 46.50 -2.61 1.72
C ARG A 28 45.68 -1.35 1.99
N ALA A 29 44.36 -1.39 1.74
CA ALA A 29 43.47 -0.26 1.98
C ALA A 29 43.44 0.14 3.46
N ALA A 30 43.39 -0.84 4.36
CA ALA A 30 43.33 -0.64 5.81
C ALA A 30 44.65 -0.09 6.38
N SER A 31 45.79 -0.69 6.00
CA SER A 31 47.13 -0.26 6.43
C SER A 31 47.49 1.14 5.92
N ALA A 32 46.95 1.56 4.77
CA ALA A 32 47.10 2.91 4.25
C ALA A 32 46.17 3.95 4.91
N ASN A 33 45.08 3.52 5.56
CA ASN A 33 44.05 4.41 6.11
C ASN A 33 43.69 4.12 7.59
N PRO A 34 44.62 3.74 8.49
CA PRO A 34 44.29 3.06 9.75
C PRO A 34 43.38 3.86 10.68
N ASN A 35 43.51 5.19 10.70
CA ASN A 35 42.73 6.09 11.57
C ASN A 35 41.41 6.55 10.96
N LYS A 36 41.11 6.18 9.71
CA LYS A 36 39.91 6.59 8.99
C LYS A 36 38.73 5.71 9.36
N THR A 37 37.55 6.30 9.54
CA THR A 37 36.30 5.56 9.74
C THR A 37 35.99 4.70 8.51
N ALA A 38 35.97 3.39 8.69
CA ALA A 38 35.59 2.41 7.66
C ALA A 38 34.08 2.17 7.68
N VAL A 39 33.51 2.02 8.87
CA VAL A 39 32.11 1.64 9.08
C VAL A 39 31.45 2.53 10.14
N ILE A 40 30.20 2.93 9.87
CA ILE A 40 29.30 3.57 10.84
C ILE A 40 28.06 2.67 11.01
N HIS A 41 27.78 2.24 12.24
CA HIS A 41 26.47 1.71 12.62
C HIS A 41 25.55 2.89 12.93
N ALA A 42 24.54 3.11 12.08
CA ALA A 42 23.69 4.30 12.06
C ALA A 42 22.54 4.28 13.09
N SER A 43 22.82 3.77 14.30
CA SER A 43 21.83 3.68 15.39
C SER A 43 21.35 5.06 15.84
N GLY A 44 22.17 6.09 15.75
CA GLY A 44 21.83 7.46 16.12
C GLY A 44 20.71 8.02 15.25
N VAL A 45 20.81 7.94 13.92
CA VAL A 45 19.71 8.35 13.02
C VAL A 45 18.49 7.45 13.19
N ALA A 46 18.67 6.15 13.38
CA ALA A 46 17.56 5.23 13.64
C ALA A 46 16.77 5.63 14.91
N HIS A 47 17.47 5.94 16.00
CA HIS A 47 16.86 6.41 17.25
C HIS A 47 16.29 7.83 17.13
N LEU A 48 16.97 8.76 16.45
CA LEU A 48 16.49 10.13 16.26
C LEU A 48 15.22 10.17 15.41
N SER A 49 15.20 9.52 14.24
CA SER A 49 14.00 9.44 13.42
C SER A 49 12.87 8.69 14.13
N THR A 50 13.17 7.67 14.93
CA THR A 50 12.15 6.97 15.75
C THR A 50 11.62 7.86 16.87
N ARG A 51 12.46 8.64 17.55
CA ARG A 51 12.04 9.62 18.56
C ARG A 51 11.22 10.74 17.94
N LEU A 52 11.65 11.31 16.81
CA LEU A 52 10.89 12.33 16.08
C LEU A 52 9.50 11.79 15.66
N ARG A 53 9.42 10.52 15.21
CA ARG A 53 8.14 9.84 14.92
C ARG A 53 7.29 9.52 16.18
N GLN A 54 7.89 9.50 17.37
CA GLN A 54 7.19 9.32 18.66
C GLN A 54 6.79 10.64 19.33
N THR A 55 7.56 11.72 19.12
CA THR A 55 7.24 13.08 19.60
C THR A 55 6.31 13.82 18.63
N ALA A 56 6.26 13.43 17.35
CA ALA A 56 5.26 13.88 16.39
C ALA A 56 3.91 13.19 16.62
N HIS A 57 3.29 13.49 17.75
CA HIS A 57 1.90 13.17 18.08
C HIS A 57 1.11 14.48 18.34
N PRO A 58 -0.23 14.46 18.16
CA PRO A 58 -0.88 15.47 17.32
C PRO A 58 -1.14 16.80 18.03
N PHE A 59 -0.32 17.80 17.69
CA PHE A 59 -0.56 19.24 17.87
C PHE A 59 0.30 20.05 16.88
N PRO A 60 -0.08 21.29 16.51
CA PRO A 60 0.68 22.13 15.59
C PRO A 60 1.61 23.12 16.34
N PRO A 61 2.76 23.53 15.74
CA PRO A 61 3.62 24.57 16.29
C PRO A 61 3.01 25.99 16.14
N PRO A 62 3.43 26.97 16.96
CA PRO A 62 2.81 28.30 17.00
C PRO A 62 3.07 29.16 15.75
N ALA A 63 2.11 30.04 15.45
CA ALA A 63 2.04 30.84 14.22
C ALA A 63 3.03 32.02 14.17
N SER A 64 4.33 31.75 14.15
CA SER A 64 5.37 32.73 13.78
C SER A 64 6.63 32.12 13.14
N SER A 65 6.51 30.93 12.53
CA SER A 65 7.52 30.35 11.64
C SER A 65 6.89 29.87 10.33
N ASN A 66 7.67 29.90 9.24
CA ASN A 66 7.32 29.21 8.00
C ASN A 66 7.35 27.69 8.23
N PHE A 67 6.59 26.92 7.46
CA PHE A 67 6.83 25.48 7.31
C PHE A 67 8.10 25.25 6.46
N ASN A 68 9.25 25.48 7.09
CA ASN A 68 10.59 25.31 6.54
C ASN A 68 11.05 23.83 6.64
N HIS A 69 12.32 23.61 6.31
CA HIS A 69 13.06 22.34 6.33
C HIS A 69 13.19 21.63 7.71
N ASP A 70 12.45 22.07 8.74
CA ASP A 70 12.95 22.10 10.12
C ASP A 70 13.01 20.71 10.80
N ASN A 71 12.15 19.75 10.44
CA ASN A 71 12.22 18.38 10.97
C ASN A 71 13.42 17.56 10.45
N ILE A 72 14.06 18.00 9.35
CA ILE A 72 15.31 17.37 8.87
C ILE A 72 16.50 18.32 9.02
N SER A 73 16.28 19.63 9.12
CA SER A 73 17.34 20.54 9.61
C SER A 73 17.70 20.20 11.05
N THR A 74 16.74 19.96 11.95
CA THR A 74 17.01 19.49 13.33
C THR A 74 17.76 18.16 13.38
N LEU A 75 17.45 17.19 12.51
CA LEU A 75 18.30 16.00 12.34
C LEU A 75 19.73 16.37 11.94
N LEU A 76 19.91 17.30 11.01
CA LEU A 76 21.21 17.76 10.52
C LEU A 76 21.95 18.74 11.45
N GLU A 77 21.26 19.34 12.42
CA GLU A 77 21.79 20.25 13.44
C GLU A 77 22.29 19.51 14.67
N GLN A 78 21.67 18.36 15.03
CA GLN A 78 22.14 17.48 16.12
C GLN A 78 23.37 16.61 15.74
N ARG A 79 24.21 17.10 14.83
CA ARG A 79 25.50 16.49 14.49
C ARG A 79 26.51 16.73 15.60
N VAL A 80 27.35 15.73 15.89
CA VAL A 80 28.54 15.96 16.72
C VAL A 80 29.49 16.88 15.94
N GLU A 81 29.98 17.95 16.59
CA GLU A 81 30.64 19.06 15.91
C GLU A 81 31.86 18.65 15.06
N SER A 82 32.02 19.28 13.90
CA SER A 82 33.19 19.26 13.02
C SER A 82 33.62 17.92 12.38
N LEU A 83 32.95 16.79 12.67
CA LEU A 83 33.28 15.51 12.03
C LEU A 83 32.82 15.45 10.56
N SER A 84 33.76 15.07 9.69
CA SER A 84 33.51 14.59 8.34
C SER A 84 34.04 13.15 8.26
N PRO A 85 33.20 12.13 8.04
CA PRO A 85 31.75 12.20 7.76
C PRO A 85 30.89 12.60 8.96
N PRO A 86 29.61 12.98 8.73
CA PRO A 86 28.67 13.24 9.81
C PRO A 86 28.40 12.00 10.66
N VAL A 87 28.46 12.19 11.98
CA VAL A 87 28.18 11.17 13.00
C VAL A 87 27.11 11.73 13.95
N TYR A 88 26.15 10.89 14.33
CA TYR A 88 25.01 11.23 15.16
C TYR A 88 25.10 10.58 16.54
N ASN A 89 24.46 11.18 17.54
CA ASN A 89 24.50 10.66 18.90
C ASN A 89 23.82 9.28 18.99
N GLY A 90 24.59 8.25 19.36
CA GLY A 90 24.19 6.85 19.34
C GLY A 90 24.83 6.02 18.22
N ASP A 91 25.45 6.63 17.21
CA ASP A 91 26.20 5.92 16.18
C ASP A 91 27.46 5.24 16.75
N ARG A 92 27.81 4.06 16.23
CA ARG A 92 29.10 3.41 16.53
C ARG A 92 30.02 3.47 15.31
N CYS A 93 31.18 4.10 15.46
CA CYS A 93 32.17 4.24 14.39
C CYS A 93 33.34 3.26 14.57
N PHE A 94 33.69 2.56 13.50
CA PHE A 94 34.81 1.61 13.46
C PHE A 94 35.83 2.07 12.42
N THR A 95 37.09 2.16 12.81
CA THR A 95 38.19 2.54 11.92
C THR A 95 38.72 1.35 11.12
N TYR A 96 39.47 1.61 10.05
CA TYR A 96 40.19 0.55 9.33
C TYR A 96 41.17 -0.22 10.23
N SER A 97 41.78 0.42 11.24
CA SER A 97 42.60 -0.27 12.25
C SER A 97 41.79 -1.14 13.22
N HIS A 98 40.54 -0.79 13.54
CA HIS A 98 39.65 -1.68 14.30
C HIS A 98 39.27 -2.92 13.47
N LEU A 99 38.84 -2.72 12.21
CA LEU A 99 38.49 -3.81 11.30
C LEU A 99 39.69 -4.75 11.06
N LEU A 100 40.88 -4.21 10.81
CA LEU A 100 42.07 -5.02 10.54
C LEU A 100 42.43 -5.91 11.74
N LYS A 101 42.50 -5.35 12.95
CA LYS A 101 42.76 -6.14 14.17
C LYS A 101 41.73 -7.24 14.40
N ALA A 102 40.45 -6.92 14.26
CA ALA A 102 39.38 -7.90 14.44
C ALA A 102 39.42 -9.00 13.36
N VAL A 103 39.81 -8.67 12.12
CA VAL A 103 40.01 -9.65 11.04
C VAL A 103 41.21 -10.55 11.30
N ASP A 104 42.35 -10.01 11.72
CA ASP A 104 43.56 -10.82 11.98
C ASP A 104 43.37 -11.75 13.20
N SER A 105 42.77 -11.25 14.29
CA SER A 105 42.42 -12.07 15.47
C SER A 105 41.44 -13.18 15.11
N LEU A 106 40.30 -12.85 14.49
CA LEU A 106 39.29 -13.83 14.13
C LEU A 106 39.78 -14.82 13.06
N ALA A 107 40.62 -14.41 12.11
CA ALA A 107 41.24 -15.33 11.15
C ALA A 107 42.17 -16.34 11.85
N SER A 108 42.95 -15.91 12.84
CA SER A 108 43.80 -16.82 13.63
C SER A 108 42.97 -17.83 14.43
N ARG A 109 41.88 -17.36 15.07
CA ARG A 109 40.93 -18.23 15.80
C ARG A 109 40.25 -19.24 14.87
N ILE A 110 39.67 -18.79 13.74
CA ILE A 110 39.06 -19.67 12.72
C ILE A 110 40.06 -20.71 12.23
N SER A 111 41.27 -20.30 11.84
CA SER A 111 42.30 -21.21 11.33
C SER A 111 42.67 -22.29 12.36
N SER A 112 42.80 -21.89 13.63
CA SER A 112 43.11 -22.80 14.74
C SER A 112 41.98 -23.80 14.99
N ILE A 113 40.73 -23.35 15.04
CA ILE A 113 39.53 -24.19 15.22
C ILE A 113 39.38 -25.17 14.04
N LEU A 114 39.59 -24.72 12.80
CA LEU A 114 39.53 -25.57 11.61
C LEU A 114 40.70 -26.58 11.51
N LEU A 115 41.76 -26.41 12.30
CA LEU A 115 42.83 -27.39 12.52
C LEU A 115 42.57 -28.31 13.74
N GLY A 116 41.47 -28.11 14.47
CA GLY A 116 41.07 -28.94 15.62
C GLY A 116 41.54 -28.42 16.98
N ALA A 117 41.97 -27.16 17.09
CA ALA A 117 42.20 -26.53 18.38
C ALA A 117 40.88 -26.14 19.07
N ASP A 118 40.91 -26.06 20.40
CA ASP A 118 39.79 -25.60 21.23
C ASP A 118 39.84 -24.07 21.42
N ASP A 119 38.68 -23.43 21.63
CA ASP A 119 38.54 -21.98 21.80
C ASP A 119 37.45 -21.71 22.87
N PRO A 120 37.69 -20.79 23.83
CA PRO A 120 36.77 -20.61 24.97
C PRO A 120 35.35 -20.11 24.61
N HIS A 121 35.11 -19.71 23.37
CA HIS A 121 33.80 -19.32 22.85
C HIS A 121 33.26 -20.31 21.79
N LEU A 122 33.91 -21.46 21.61
CA LEU A 122 33.49 -22.54 20.72
C LEU A 122 32.52 -23.48 21.42
N ILE A 123 31.29 -23.53 20.93
CA ILE A 123 30.27 -24.47 21.42
C ILE A 123 30.28 -25.70 20.52
N THR A 124 30.74 -26.82 21.07
CA THR A 124 30.68 -28.12 20.40
C THR A 124 29.33 -28.79 20.70
N PRO A 125 28.57 -29.24 19.66
CA PRO A 125 27.28 -29.87 19.88
C PRO A 125 27.43 -31.21 20.59
N LYS A 126 26.79 -31.34 21.76
CA LYS A 126 26.80 -32.58 22.56
C LYS A 126 26.09 -33.70 21.77
N PRO A 127 26.69 -34.90 21.62
CA PRO A 127 26.06 -35.99 20.89
C PRO A 127 24.74 -36.36 21.56
N GLN A 128 23.65 -36.34 20.78
CA GLN A 128 22.33 -36.75 21.28
C GLN A 128 22.35 -38.26 21.55
N GLY A 129 22.04 -38.65 22.80
CA GLY A 129 22.13 -40.03 23.25
C GLY A 129 21.15 -40.97 22.54
N ASP A 130 21.55 -42.23 22.39
CA ASP A 130 20.82 -43.25 21.64
C ASP A 130 19.37 -43.45 22.11
N ASN A 131 18.41 -43.23 21.21
CA ASN A 131 17.11 -43.90 21.28
C ASN A 131 17.31 -45.36 20.84
N ALA A 132 17.74 -46.20 21.78
CA ALA A 132 18.19 -47.57 21.53
C ALA A 132 17.07 -48.48 20.95
N VAL A 133 17.14 -48.71 19.64
CA VAL A 133 16.52 -49.88 18.99
C VAL A 133 17.57 -50.99 18.95
N ASN A 134 17.36 -52.05 19.73
CA ASN A 134 18.29 -53.18 19.81
C ASN A 134 18.42 -53.91 18.47
N HIS A 135 19.59 -53.83 17.85
CA HIS A 135 20.15 -54.91 17.04
C HIS A 135 21.60 -55.20 17.48
N GLU A 136 22.06 -56.42 17.21
CA GLU A 136 23.03 -57.08 18.08
C GLU A 136 24.51 -56.75 17.82
N LYS A 137 25.34 -57.04 18.84
CA LYS A 137 26.74 -56.65 18.97
C LYS A 137 27.63 -57.09 17.80
N GLY A 138 28.28 -56.11 17.17
CA GLY A 138 29.61 -56.26 16.55
C GLY A 138 30.68 -55.71 17.50
N THR A 139 31.86 -56.34 17.58
CA THR A 139 32.73 -56.21 18.78
C THR A 139 34.08 -55.56 18.48
N ILE A 140 34.30 -54.35 19.05
CA ILE A 140 35.57 -53.77 19.55
C ILE A 140 36.76 -53.67 18.57
N TYR A 141 37.35 -52.47 18.43
CA TYR A 141 38.72 -52.15 18.91
C TYR A 141 39.04 -50.65 18.82
N ALA A 142 39.92 -50.18 19.71
CA ALA A 142 40.45 -48.82 19.72
C ALA A 142 41.96 -48.86 20.03
N ALA A 143 42.71 -48.04 19.31
CA ALA A 143 44.14 -47.70 19.47
C ALA A 143 44.30 -46.33 18.77
N GLU A 144 44.75 -45.26 19.43
CA GLU A 144 46.14 -44.95 19.84
C GLU A 144 47.03 -44.47 18.68
N ASN A 145 47.99 -43.61 19.03
CA ASN A 145 48.70 -42.74 18.09
C ASN A 145 49.95 -43.39 17.44
N LEU A 146 50.48 -42.66 16.44
CA LEU A 146 51.89 -42.55 16.04
C LEU A 146 52.41 -43.39 14.84
N GLU A 147 52.87 -42.64 13.83
CA GLU A 147 54.04 -42.86 12.96
C GLU A 147 54.21 -44.08 12.01
N THR A 148 54.25 -43.74 10.70
CA THR A 148 55.15 -44.22 9.62
C THR A 148 54.82 -45.45 8.74
N ASN A 149 55.22 -45.29 7.45
CA ASN A 149 55.62 -46.30 6.46
C ASN A 149 54.59 -47.18 5.71
N VAL A 150 54.05 -46.60 4.63
CA VAL A 150 54.14 -47.08 3.22
C VAL A 150 54.00 -48.58 2.93
N SER A 151 52.93 -48.96 2.19
CA SER A 151 53.06 -49.82 0.99
C SER A 151 51.81 -49.85 0.08
N SER A 152 51.87 -49.10 -1.03
CA SER A 152 51.28 -49.38 -2.35
C SER A 152 49.93 -50.12 -2.50
N SER A 153 48.90 -49.37 -2.88
CA SER A 153 48.00 -49.71 -4.00
C SER A 153 47.85 -48.48 -4.90
N GLU A 154 47.85 -48.67 -6.23
CA GLU A 154 48.02 -47.57 -7.19
C GLU A 154 46.71 -47.01 -7.77
N SER A 155 46.81 -45.78 -8.30
CA SER A 155 45.77 -44.99 -8.99
C SER A 155 44.65 -44.44 -8.09
N VAL A 156 44.26 -43.15 -8.17
CA VAL A 156 44.70 -42.05 -9.05
C VAL A 156 45.18 -40.86 -8.19
N VAL A 157 46.32 -40.26 -8.56
CA VAL A 157 46.74 -38.96 -8.01
C VAL A 157 45.89 -37.89 -8.69
N ASP A 158 44.98 -37.23 -7.94
CA ASP A 158 44.24 -36.10 -8.47
C ASP A 158 45.16 -34.88 -8.60
N SER A 159 45.53 -34.56 -9.84
CA SER A 159 46.48 -33.51 -10.18
C SER A 159 45.83 -32.12 -10.23
N SER A 160 45.11 -31.76 -9.16
CA SER A 160 44.42 -30.49 -9.02
C SER A 160 45.34 -29.41 -8.42
N GLU A 161 45.64 -28.37 -9.23
CA GLU A 161 46.21 -27.09 -8.77
C GLU A 161 45.22 -26.29 -7.90
N GLU A 162 43.95 -26.70 -7.89
CA GLU A 162 42.89 -26.15 -7.05
C GLU A 162 42.66 -27.00 -5.80
N TYR A 163 42.45 -26.38 -4.63
CA TYR A 163 41.91 -27.04 -3.45
C TYR A 163 40.41 -26.72 -3.25
N ARG A 164 39.71 -27.64 -2.59
CA ARG A 164 38.34 -27.43 -2.09
C ARG A 164 38.46 -26.76 -0.71
N PRO A 165 38.04 -25.50 -0.53
CA PRO A 165 38.04 -24.87 0.78
C PRO A 165 36.99 -25.50 1.69
N LYS A 166 37.19 -25.32 3.01
CA LYS A 166 36.18 -25.55 4.04
C LYS A 166 35.07 -24.50 3.95
N ILE A 167 33.90 -24.84 4.46
CA ILE A 167 32.70 -23.99 4.41
C ILE A 167 32.39 -23.47 5.81
N VAL A 168 32.56 -22.17 5.99
CA VAL A 168 32.25 -21.46 7.24
C VAL A 168 30.93 -20.71 7.11
N GLY A 169 29.91 -21.16 7.83
CA GLY A 169 28.63 -20.47 7.93
C GLY A 169 28.75 -19.18 8.73
N ILE A 170 28.13 -18.10 8.28
CA ILE A 170 28.10 -16.80 8.98
C ILE A 170 26.63 -16.45 9.27
N TYR A 171 26.21 -16.64 10.52
CA TYR A 171 24.86 -16.38 11.02
C TYR A 171 24.83 -15.02 11.74
N MET A 172 24.73 -13.95 10.95
CA MET A 172 24.66 -12.55 11.42
C MET A 172 23.81 -11.71 10.44
N PRO A 173 23.13 -10.64 10.88
CA PRO A 173 22.56 -9.64 9.98
C PRO A 173 23.66 -8.75 9.36
N PRO A 174 23.36 -7.88 8.37
CA PRO A 174 24.26 -6.82 7.92
C PRO A 174 24.82 -5.99 9.07
N SER A 175 26.13 -6.11 9.33
CA SER A 175 26.81 -5.49 10.47
C SER A 175 28.32 -5.36 10.21
N VAL A 176 29.10 -4.84 11.18
CA VAL A 176 30.57 -4.77 11.04
C VAL A 176 31.21 -6.13 11.28
N GLU A 177 30.62 -6.89 12.20
CA GLU A 177 30.99 -8.25 12.58
C GLU A 177 30.78 -9.21 11.42
N TYR A 178 29.71 -9.03 10.63
CA TYR A 178 29.52 -9.76 9.37
C TYR A 178 30.65 -9.48 8.36
N ILE A 179 31.05 -8.21 8.19
CA ILE A 179 32.16 -7.83 7.30
C ILE A 179 33.49 -8.41 7.80
N VAL A 180 33.75 -8.33 9.11
CA VAL A 180 34.94 -8.90 9.75
C VAL A 180 34.96 -10.42 9.57
N ALA A 181 33.85 -11.12 9.80
CA ALA A 181 33.75 -12.58 9.62
C ALA A 181 33.99 -12.99 8.16
N VAL A 182 33.38 -12.31 7.18
CA VAL A 182 33.63 -12.58 5.75
C VAL A 182 35.10 -12.35 5.40
N LEU A 183 35.69 -11.23 5.82
CA LEU A 183 37.10 -10.93 5.56
C LEU A 183 38.04 -11.92 6.26
N SER A 184 37.70 -12.42 7.46
CA SER A 184 38.47 -13.41 8.21
C SER A 184 38.44 -14.79 7.53
N VAL A 185 37.26 -15.28 7.14
CA VAL A 185 37.14 -16.52 6.36
C VAL A 185 37.90 -16.41 5.04
N LEU A 186 37.77 -15.28 4.34
CA LEU A 186 38.53 -15.03 3.12
C LEU A 186 40.05 -14.95 3.36
N ARG A 187 40.49 -14.44 4.52
CA ARG A 187 41.89 -14.35 4.96
C ARG A 187 42.53 -15.70 5.28
N CYS A 188 41.75 -16.66 5.78
CA CYS A 188 42.15 -18.06 5.95
C CYS A 188 42.27 -18.82 4.63
N GLY A 189 41.73 -18.30 3.53
CA GLY A 189 41.62 -18.99 2.24
C GLY A 189 40.31 -19.77 2.06
N GLU A 190 39.53 -19.93 3.13
CA GLU A 190 38.30 -20.72 3.14
C GLU A 190 37.12 -20.00 2.46
N ALA A 191 35.96 -20.68 2.39
CA ALA A 191 34.75 -20.15 1.74
C ALA A 191 33.64 -19.85 2.74
N PHE A 192 33.03 -18.66 2.64
CA PHE A 192 31.94 -18.27 3.52
C PHE A 192 30.56 -18.63 2.95
N LEU A 193 29.62 -18.98 3.84
CA LEU A 193 28.22 -19.26 3.57
C LEU A 193 27.35 -18.29 4.40
N PRO A 194 26.69 -17.28 3.79
CA PRO A 194 25.76 -16.44 4.53
C PRO A 194 24.54 -17.25 4.99
N LEU A 195 24.24 -17.17 6.28
CA LEU A 195 23.09 -17.80 6.92
C LEU A 195 22.20 -16.70 7.49
N ASP A 196 21.33 -16.12 6.66
CA ASP A 196 20.49 -14.97 7.03
C ASP A 196 19.61 -15.30 8.25
N PRO A 197 19.78 -14.63 9.42
CA PRO A 197 19.03 -14.94 10.64
C PRO A 197 17.51 -14.70 10.53
N TYR A 198 17.05 -14.04 9.46
CA TYR A 198 15.63 -13.82 9.19
C TYR A 198 15.00 -14.90 8.27
N TRP A 199 15.76 -15.89 7.82
CA TRP A 199 15.22 -17.06 7.12
C TRP A 199 14.43 -18.00 8.06
N PRO A 200 13.48 -18.79 7.53
CA PRO A 200 12.79 -19.81 8.33
C PRO A 200 13.76 -20.89 8.85
N LYS A 201 13.55 -21.36 10.09
CA LYS A 201 14.44 -22.30 10.78
C LYS A 201 14.69 -23.58 9.98
N GLU A 202 13.66 -24.15 9.36
CA GLU A 202 13.78 -25.34 8.52
C GLU A 202 14.66 -25.11 7.29
N ARG A 203 14.59 -23.91 6.68
CA ARG A 203 15.43 -23.55 5.52
C ARG A 203 16.90 -23.41 5.93
N LEU A 204 17.17 -22.77 7.06
CA LEU A 204 18.52 -22.67 7.63
C LEU A 204 19.13 -24.05 7.91
N LEU A 205 18.40 -24.94 8.59
CA LEU A 205 18.88 -26.30 8.87
C LEU A 205 19.09 -27.12 7.59
N SER A 206 18.19 -27.02 6.61
CA SER A 206 18.34 -27.67 5.29
C SER A 206 19.55 -27.14 4.49
N ILE A 207 19.89 -25.85 4.64
CA ILE A 207 21.07 -25.26 4.02
C ILE A 207 22.34 -25.74 4.73
N VAL A 208 22.44 -25.62 6.06
CA VAL A 208 23.61 -26.10 6.84
C VAL A 208 23.89 -27.59 6.60
N ALA A 209 22.83 -28.42 6.59
CA ALA A 209 22.94 -29.85 6.37
C ALA A 209 23.28 -30.24 4.92
N SER A 210 23.00 -29.38 3.92
CA SER A 210 23.35 -29.65 2.51
C SER A 210 24.64 -28.97 2.05
N SER A 211 25.17 -28.01 2.82
CA SER A 211 26.51 -27.46 2.61
C SER A 211 27.59 -28.29 3.28
N SER A 212 27.24 -29.08 4.30
CA SER A 212 28.17 -29.81 5.17
C SER A 212 29.21 -28.85 5.77
N ALA A 213 28.72 -27.79 6.45
CA ALA A 213 29.56 -26.71 6.96
C ALA A 213 30.50 -27.19 8.09
N ASP A 214 31.77 -26.79 8.02
CA ASP A 214 32.81 -27.15 8.99
C ASP A 214 32.68 -26.40 10.32
N LEU A 215 32.19 -25.15 10.26
CA LEU A 215 32.05 -24.23 11.39
C LEU A 215 30.90 -23.25 11.10
N ILE A 216 30.14 -22.85 12.12
CA ILE A 216 29.27 -21.67 12.06
C ILE A 216 29.82 -20.60 12.99
N ILE A 217 29.91 -19.36 12.51
CA ILE A 217 30.22 -18.18 13.32
C ILE A 217 28.96 -17.33 13.43
N GLY A 218 28.68 -16.81 14.61
CA GLY A 218 27.72 -15.72 14.79
C GLY A 218 28.14 -14.81 15.92
N SER A 219 27.54 -13.62 16.00
CA SER A 219 28.03 -12.55 16.86
C SER A 219 26.92 -11.88 17.66
N LYS A 220 27.27 -11.41 18.86
CA LYS A 220 26.46 -10.43 19.59
C LYS A 220 26.54 -9.09 18.86
N SER A 221 25.40 -8.62 18.35
CA SER A 221 25.33 -7.44 17.48
C SER A 221 25.69 -6.13 18.21
N SER A 222 26.64 -5.36 17.68
CA SER A 222 26.99 -4.02 18.17
C SER A 222 25.82 -3.03 18.16
N PHE A 223 24.74 -3.29 17.41
CA PHE A 223 23.53 -2.47 17.38
C PHE A 223 22.67 -2.58 18.66
N GLY A 224 22.80 -3.68 19.42
CA GLY A 224 21.96 -3.95 20.60
C GLY A 224 21.29 -5.32 20.57
N SER A 225 20.45 -5.59 21.57
CA SER A 225 19.86 -6.91 21.88
C SER A 225 18.69 -7.29 20.95
N GLU A 226 18.94 -7.41 19.65
CA GLU A 226 17.95 -7.80 18.62
C GLU A 226 18.03 -9.27 18.19
N LEU A 227 19.09 -9.98 18.59
CA LEU A 227 19.30 -11.41 18.30
C LEU A 227 19.59 -12.13 19.62
N ASP A 228 19.01 -13.32 19.79
CA ASP A 228 19.35 -14.22 20.89
C ASP A 228 20.86 -14.51 20.87
N GLU A 229 21.51 -14.54 22.04
CA GLU A 229 22.91 -14.93 22.13
C GLU A 229 23.08 -16.40 21.69
N LEU A 230 24.15 -16.68 20.94
CA LEU A 230 24.47 -18.02 20.46
C LEU A 230 25.14 -18.83 21.59
N ASP A 231 24.34 -19.20 22.57
CA ASP A 231 24.74 -20.03 23.71
C ASP A 231 24.30 -21.51 23.51
N GLU A 232 24.59 -22.37 24.50
CA GLU A 232 24.09 -23.75 24.51
C GLU A 232 22.55 -23.84 24.47
N SER A 233 21.83 -22.79 24.84
CA SER A 233 20.37 -22.76 24.86
C SER A 233 19.76 -22.49 23.47
N HIS A 234 20.50 -21.80 22.58
CA HIS A 234 19.99 -21.36 21.29
C HIS A 234 19.62 -22.54 20.36
N TRP A 235 18.51 -22.37 19.64
CA TRP A 235 17.89 -23.45 18.85
C TRP A 235 18.78 -23.96 17.71
N LEU A 236 19.60 -23.09 17.10
CA LEU A 236 20.49 -23.46 16.01
C LEU A 236 21.59 -24.39 16.53
N VAL A 237 22.25 -23.99 17.63
CA VAL A 237 23.32 -24.74 18.32
C VAL A 237 22.85 -26.14 18.73
N LYS A 238 21.60 -26.25 19.21
CA LYS A 238 20.97 -27.54 19.56
C LYS A 238 20.61 -28.45 18.37
N SER A 239 20.59 -27.91 17.15
CA SER A 239 20.03 -28.56 15.95
C SER A 239 21.06 -28.81 14.84
N VAL A 240 22.28 -28.26 14.94
CA VAL A 240 23.38 -28.48 13.99
C VAL A 240 24.41 -29.45 14.55
N SER A 241 25.10 -30.17 13.67
CA SER A 241 26.16 -31.12 14.02
C SER A 241 27.58 -30.53 13.95
N CYS A 242 27.73 -29.33 13.37
CA CYS A 242 29.00 -28.60 13.31
C CYS A 242 29.21 -27.73 14.56
N PRO A 243 30.46 -27.43 14.96
CA PRO A 243 30.74 -26.45 16.01
C PRO A 243 30.18 -25.06 15.70
N VAL A 244 29.88 -24.29 16.75
CA VAL A 244 29.42 -22.90 16.64
C VAL A 244 30.34 -21.99 17.46
N LEU A 245 31.01 -21.05 16.80
CA LEU A 245 31.83 -20.01 17.44
C LEU A 245 30.99 -18.75 17.66
N SER A 246 30.88 -18.32 18.93
CA SER A 246 30.28 -17.04 19.30
C SER A 246 31.38 -15.96 19.38
N VAL A 247 31.16 -14.78 18.79
CA VAL A 247 32.18 -13.70 18.75
C VAL A 247 31.62 -12.34 19.18
N SER A 248 32.48 -11.50 19.77
CA SER A 248 32.26 -10.06 19.99
C SER A 248 33.42 -9.26 19.41
N ILE A 249 33.12 -8.17 18.71
CA ILE A 249 34.16 -7.28 18.17
C ILE A 249 34.88 -6.51 19.28
N GLU A 250 34.23 -6.26 20.41
CA GLU A 250 34.86 -5.66 21.60
C GLU A 250 35.90 -6.60 22.23
N GLU A 251 35.65 -7.91 22.21
CA GLU A 251 36.60 -8.94 22.66
C GLU A 251 37.77 -9.06 21.66
N SER A 252 37.50 -9.18 20.36
CA SER A 252 38.53 -9.23 19.30
C SER A 252 39.40 -7.95 19.18
N LEU A 253 39.01 -6.84 19.82
CA LEU A 253 39.81 -5.62 19.93
C LEU A 253 40.66 -5.55 21.21
N GLN A 254 40.38 -6.40 22.20
CA GLN A 254 41.13 -6.54 23.46
C GLN A 254 42.10 -7.73 23.43
N GLU A 255 41.77 -8.79 22.69
CA GLU A 255 42.64 -9.94 22.44
C GLU A 255 43.89 -9.51 21.65
N TYR A 256 45.05 -9.49 22.33
CA TYR A 256 46.34 -9.17 21.71
C TYR A 256 46.95 -10.42 21.07
N SER A 257 46.47 -10.80 19.89
CA SER A 257 47.04 -11.90 19.12
C SER A 257 48.30 -11.46 18.36
N ASP A 258 49.47 -11.95 18.77
CA ASP A 258 50.67 -11.90 17.92
C ASP A 258 50.44 -12.76 16.66
N LEU A 259 50.69 -12.18 15.49
CA LEU A 259 50.37 -12.76 14.18
C LEU A 259 51.09 -14.10 13.96
N THR A 260 50.33 -15.19 13.93
CA THR A 260 50.84 -16.56 13.84
C THR A 260 50.78 -17.06 12.40
N ASP A 261 51.88 -16.89 11.65
CA ASP A 261 52.29 -17.58 10.38
C ASP A 261 51.24 -17.86 9.27
N LEU A 262 50.08 -17.20 9.30
CA LEU A 262 48.98 -17.40 8.36
C LEU A 262 49.35 -16.86 6.97
N LEU A 263 49.81 -17.75 6.06
CA LEU A 263 50.06 -17.41 4.66
C LEU A 263 48.83 -16.76 4.01
N TRP A 264 49.06 -15.86 3.05
CA TRP A 264 47.98 -15.18 2.34
C TRP A 264 47.40 -16.08 1.23
N PRO A 265 46.09 -16.01 0.91
CA PRO A 265 45.47 -16.87 -0.10
C PRO A 265 46.12 -16.76 -1.50
N CYS A 266 46.55 -15.57 -1.94
CA CYS A 266 47.29 -15.40 -3.22
C CYS A 266 48.81 -15.68 -3.10
N ALA A 267 49.30 -16.10 -1.94
CA ALA A 267 50.66 -16.61 -1.72
C ALA A 267 50.70 -18.14 -1.48
N ASN A 268 49.55 -18.82 -1.49
CA ASN A 268 49.46 -20.27 -1.47
C ASN A 268 49.72 -20.84 -2.88
N GLU A 269 50.49 -21.92 -2.97
CA GLU A 269 50.80 -22.60 -4.25
C GLU A 269 49.57 -23.17 -4.93
N LYS A 270 48.54 -23.56 -4.15
CA LYS A 270 47.25 -24.04 -4.66
C LYS A 270 46.19 -22.94 -4.59
N LYS A 271 45.36 -22.84 -5.63
CA LYS A 271 44.25 -21.88 -5.70
C LYS A 271 43.00 -22.44 -5.03
N ARG A 272 42.18 -21.60 -4.39
CA ARG A 272 40.84 -22.04 -3.93
C ARG A 272 39.88 -22.16 -5.11
N SER A 273 39.15 -23.27 -5.18
CA SER A 273 38.17 -23.55 -6.25
C SER A 273 36.91 -22.67 -6.20
N PHE A 274 36.58 -22.13 -5.02
CA PHE A 274 35.57 -21.10 -4.80
C PHE A 274 35.94 -20.29 -3.54
N CYS A 275 35.24 -19.19 -3.24
CA CYS A 275 35.44 -18.42 -2.00
C CYS A 275 34.13 -18.03 -1.29
N TYR A 276 32.97 -18.33 -1.89
CA TYR A 276 31.67 -18.22 -1.22
C TYR A 276 30.69 -19.27 -1.73
N LEU A 277 29.68 -19.58 -0.91
CA LEU A 277 28.60 -20.49 -1.22
C LEU A 277 27.25 -19.79 -1.03
N MET A 278 26.57 -19.43 -2.13
CA MET A 278 25.29 -18.70 -2.09
C MET A 278 24.13 -19.60 -2.51
N TYR A 279 23.16 -19.82 -1.62
CA TYR A 279 22.02 -20.70 -1.90
C TYR A 279 20.91 -19.99 -2.69
N THR A 280 20.68 -20.48 -3.90
CA THR A 280 19.60 -20.05 -4.80
C THR A 280 18.42 -21.02 -4.76
N SER A 281 17.27 -20.61 -5.28
CA SER A 281 16.14 -21.52 -5.52
C SER A 281 16.46 -22.59 -6.56
N GLY A 282 16.01 -23.83 -6.37
CA GLY A 282 16.25 -24.91 -7.30
C GLY A 282 15.00 -25.36 -8.06
N SER A 283 15.13 -25.48 -9.38
CA SER A 283 14.18 -26.14 -10.32
C SER A 283 13.87 -27.62 -10.05
N THR A 284 14.22 -28.13 -8.86
CA THR A 284 14.11 -29.52 -8.42
C THR A 284 13.68 -29.58 -6.94
N GLY A 285 12.89 -28.60 -6.49
CA GLY A 285 12.30 -28.62 -5.14
C GLY A 285 13.26 -28.49 -3.96
N LYS A 286 14.53 -28.12 -4.19
CA LYS A 286 15.59 -28.02 -3.19
C LYS A 286 16.52 -26.84 -3.50
N PRO A 287 16.87 -25.99 -2.52
CA PRO A 287 17.86 -24.93 -2.69
C PRO A 287 19.21 -25.45 -3.23
N LYS A 288 19.85 -24.68 -4.11
CA LYS A 288 21.11 -25.04 -4.78
C LYS A 288 22.20 -24.02 -4.39
N GLY A 289 23.22 -24.49 -3.68
CA GLY A 289 24.39 -23.68 -3.34
C GLY A 289 25.24 -23.40 -4.59
N VAL A 290 25.52 -22.14 -4.89
CA VAL A 290 26.38 -21.70 -5.99
C VAL A 290 27.80 -21.48 -5.47
N CYS A 291 28.78 -22.18 -6.03
CA CYS A 291 30.19 -22.08 -5.68
C CYS A 291 30.84 -20.89 -6.40
N GLY A 292 30.77 -19.71 -5.78
CA GLY A 292 31.21 -18.46 -6.40
C GLY A 292 32.71 -18.20 -6.29
N THR A 293 33.28 -17.54 -7.30
CA THR A 293 34.73 -17.37 -7.45
C THR A 293 35.21 -15.97 -7.05
N GLU A 294 36.42 -15.91 -6.48
CA GLU A 294 37.07 -14.64 -6.12
C GLU A 294 37.42 -13.81 -7.36
N GLN A 295 37.77 -14.49 -8.47
CA GLN A 295 37.97 -13.89 -9.78
C GLN A 295 36.70 -13.16 -10.27
N GLY A 296 35.52 -13.74 -10.09
CA GLY A 296 34.25 -13.12 -10.50
C GLY A 296 33.93 -11.85 -9.72
N LEU A 297 34.09 -11.86 -8.39
CA LEU A 297 33.91 -10.68 -7.54
C LEU A 297 34.92 -9.58 -7.87
N SER A 298 36.21 -9.94 -7.94
CA SER A 298 37.29 -9.00 -8.26
C SER A 298 37.09 -8.37 -9.63
N ASN A 299 36.62 -9.14 -10.61
CA ASN A 299 36.30 -8.66 -11.95
C ASN A 299 35.13 -7.66 -11.95
N ARG A 300 34.02 -7.97 -11.25
CA ARG A 300 32.86 -7.07 -11.10
C ARG A 300 33.26 -5.76 -10.40
N PHE A 301 34.05 -5.84 -9.34
CA PHE A 301 34.60 -4.69 -8.62
C PHE A 301 35.52 -3.84 -9.51
N LEU A 302 36.52 -4.44 -10.17
CA LEU A 302 37.49 -3.74 -11.01
C LEU A 302 36.83 -3.08 -12.24
N TRP A 303 35.82 -3.72 -12.84
CA TRP A 303 35.02 -3.12 -13.90
C TRP A 303 34.30 -1.86 -13.42
N MET A 304 33.60 -1.94 -12.28
CA MET A 304 32.86 -0.79 -11.74
C MET A 304 33.81 0.34 -11.31
N GLN A 305 34.95 0.02 -10.70
CA GLN A 305 35.99 0.98 -10.34
C GLN A 305 36.65 1.61 -11.58
N GLY A 306 36.73 0.90 -12.71
CA GLY A 306 37.29 1.41 -13.96
C GLY A 306 36.38 2.38 -14.72
N LEU A 307 35.06 2.24 -14.60
CA LEU A 307 34.09 3.15 -15.25
C LEU A 307 33.55 4.26 -14.33
N TYR A 308 33.33 3.94 -13.06
CA TYR A 308 32.73 4.83 -12.05
C TYR A 308 33.60 4.83 -10.78
N PRO A 309 34.85 5.33 -10.82
CA PRO A 309 35.82 5.17 -9.73
C PRO A 309 35.35 5.77 -8.41
N LEU A 310 35.64 5.06 -7.31
CA LEU A 310 35.66 5.55 -5.93
C LEU A 310 37.06 6.06 -5.58
N ASN A 311 37.13 7.09 -4.73
CA ASN A 311 38.37 7.79 -4.38
C ASN A 311 38.58 7.95 -2.85
N GLY A 312 37.91 7.11 -2.06
CA GLY A 312 37.96 7.16 -0.59
C GLY A 312 37.14 8.29 0.06
N GLN A 313 36.63 9.28 -0.69
CA GLN A 313 35.85 10.40 -0.13
C GLN A 313 34.34 10.17 -0.15
N GLU A 314 33.88 9.02 -0.70
CA GLU A 314 32.46 8.75 -0.91
C GLU A 314 31.85 7.92 0.24
N SER A 315 30.57 8.15 0.50
CA SER A 315 29.72 7.40 1.43
C SER A 315 28.87 6.37 0.68
N LEU A 316 28.87 5.13 1.17
CA LEU A 316 28.05 4.03 0.64
C LEU A 316 27.11 3.50 1.73
N LEU A 317 26.00 2.88 1.33
CA LEU A 317 25.01 2.29 2.23
C LEU A 317 24.98 0.76 2.05
N PHE A 318 25.32 0.00 3.10
CA PHE A 318 25.14 -1.46 3.13
C PHE A 318 23.78 -1.77 3.76
N LYS A 319 22.82 -2.14 2.91
CA LYS A 319 21.42 -2.39 3.29
C LYS A 319 20.81 -3.61 2.61
N THR A 320 21.49 -4.22 1.64
CA THR A 320 21.03 -5.44 0.98
C THR A 320 21.21 -6.63 1.93
N SER A 321 20.19 -7.50 2.04
CA SER A 321 20.28 -8.73 2.82
C SER A 321 21.42 -9.62 2.33
N ILE A 322 22.09 -10.29 3.27
CA ILE A 322 23.20 -11.21 2.96
C ILE A 322 22.78 -12.42 2.11
N SER A 323 21.46 -12.65 1.97
CA SER A 323 20.86 -13.61 1.04
C SER A 323 21.17 -13.34 -0.45
N PHE A 324 21.53 -12.10 -0.80
CA PHE A 324 21.72 -11.68 -2.20
C PHE A 324 23.18 -11.32 -2.47
N VAL A 325 23.74 -11.82 -3.58
CA VAL A 325 25.15 -11.60 -3.96
C VAL A 325 25.53 -10.11 -4.09
N ASP A 326 24.57 -9.21 -4.28
CA ASP A 326 24.78 -7.77 -4.41
C ASP A 326 25.18 -7.08 -3.09
N HIS A 327 24.96 -7.71 -1.95
CA HIS A 327 25.47 -7.20 -0.67
C HIS A 327 27.01 -7.17 -0.65
N LEU A 328 27.66 -8.10 -1.35
CA LEU A 328 29.11 -8.12 -1.53
C LEU A 328 29.58 -6.87 -2.28
N GLN A 329 28.83 -6.44 -3.30
CA GLN A 329 29.14 -5.23 -4.06
C GLN A 329 29.02 -3.98 -3.16
N GLU A 330 28.02 -3.89 -2.27
CA GLU A 330 27.87 -2.75 -1.35
C GLU A 330 29.09 -2.58 -0.43
N PHE A 331 29.49 -3.63 0.32
CA PHE A 331 30.58 -3.47 1.29
C PHE A 331 31.99 -3.57 0.68
N PHE A 332 32.26 -4.46 -0.30
CA PHE A 332 33.60 -4.50 -0.93
C PHE A 332 33.91 -3.19 -1.67
N SER A 333 32.90 -2.56 -2.30
CA SER A 333 33.10 -1.26 -2.94
C SER A 333 33.63 -0.22 -1.95
N ALA A 334 33.07 -0.16 -0.73
CA ALA A 334 33.54 0.80 0.26
C ALA A 334 34.91 0.42 0.85
N ILE A 335 35.01 -0.82 1.34
CA ILE A 335 36.14 -1.30 2.15
C ILE A 335 37.45 -1.37 1.34
N LEU A 336 37.38 -1.78 0.07
CA LEU A 336 38.58 -1.92 -0.78
C LEU A 336 39.07 -0.58 -1.36
N THR A 337 38.23 0.46 -1.39
CA THR A 337 38.61 1.80 -1.90
C THR A 337 38.84 2.82 -0.78
N ALA A 338 38.98 2.34 0.46
CA ALA A 338 39.06 3.16 1.68
C ALA A 338 37.93 4.18 1.83
N CYS A 339 36.75 3.92 1.26
CA CYS A 339 35.55 4.73 1.45
C CYS A 339 34.90 4.40 2.81
N MET A 340 33.81 5.11 3.14
CA MET A 340 33.08 4.89 4.38
C MET A 340 31.72 4.26 4.11
N LEU A 341 31.42 3.22 4.88
CA LEU A 341 30.23 2.41 4.77
C LEU A 341 29.28 2.68 5.93
N VAL A 342 28.06 3.08 5.60
CA VAL A 342 26.97 3.26 6.57
C VAL A 342 26.14 1.99 6.60
N ILE A 343 25.94 1.43 7.79
CA ILE A 343 25.09 0.27 8.04
C ILE A 343 23.93 0.73 8.94
N PRO A 344 22.69 0.83 8.43
CA PRO A 344 21.51 1.05 9.25
C PRO A 344 21.13 -0.25 10.00
N PRO A 345 20.45 -0.15 11.16
CA PRO A 345 19.91 -1.34 11.82
C PRO A 345 18.93 -2.07 10.89
N PHE A 346 19.21 -3.36 10.60
CA PHE A 346 18.42 -4.10 9.62
C PHE A 346 16.98 -4.38 10.09
N SER A 347 16.77 -4.43 11.41
CA SER A 347 15.45 -4.39 12.06
C SER A 347 14.61 -3.20 11.57
N VAL A 348 15.16 -1.99 11.65
CA VAL A 348 14.48 -0.72 11.32
C VAL A 348 14.14 -0.64 9.83
N LEU A 349 15.01 -1.15 8.94
CA LEU A 349 14.70 -1.28 7.51
C LEU A 349 13.61 -2.32 7.23
N LYS A 350 13.60 -3.43 7.98
CA LYS A 350 12.62 -4.53 7.83
C LYS A 350 11.24 -4.15 8.37
N GLU A 351 11.19 -3.31 9.41
CA GLU A 351 9.95 -2.67 9.86
C GLU A 351 9.52 -1.59 8.85
N ASN A 352 10.35 -0.58 8.61
CA ASN A 352 10.01 0.54 7.74
C ASN A 352 11.05 0.73 6.63
N ILE A 353 10.75 0.17 5.46
CA ILE A 353 11.62 0.26 4.28
C ILE A 353 11.82 1.70 3.77
N CYS A 354 10.88 2.62 4.04
CA CYS A 354 11.00 4.03 3.66
C CYS A 354 12.01 4.79 4.52
N SER A 355 12.39 4.27 5.70
CA SER A 355 13.46 4.86 6.54
C SER A 355 14.82 4.92 5.84
N ILE A 356 15.01 4.18 4.73
CA ILE A 356 16.17 4.32 3.85
C ILE A 356 16.41 5.78 3.41
N ILE A 357 15.34 6.58 3.24
CA ILE A 357 15.47 8.01 2.86
C ILE A 357 16.14 8.81 3.98
N ASP A 358 15.79 8.55 5.26
CA ASP A 358 16.42 9.17 6.43
C ASP A 358 17.95 8.96 6.38
N PHE A 359 18.38 7.71 6.15
CA PHE A 359 19.80 7.33 6.08
C PHE A 359 20.51 7.94 4.85
N LEU A 360 19.87 7.92 3.68
CA LEU A 360 20.40 8.54 2.45
C LEU A 360 20.68 10.04 2.66
N GLN A 361 19.76 10.75 3.34
CA GLN A 361 19.86 12.19 3.56
C GLN A 361 20.82 12.56 4.71
N ALA A 362 20.77 11.85 5.85
CA ALA A 362 21.55 12.19 7.04
C ALA A 362 23.06 12.00 6.79
N TYR A 363 23.45 10.85 6.24
CA TYR A 363 24.84 10.53 5.92
C TYR A 363 25.27 11.00 4.52
N SER A 364 24.38 11.69 3.79
CA SER A 364 24.62 12.21 2.44
C SER A 364 25.18 11.14 1.49
N ILE A 365 24.52 9.99 1.41
CA ILE A 365 24.99 8.80 0.68
C ILE A 365 25.26 9.14 -0.79
N ASN A 366 26.40 8.67 -1.32
CA ASN A 366 26.81 8.89 -2.70
C ASN A 366 26.45 7.74 -3.64
N ARG A 367 26.35 6.50 -3.15
CA ARG A 367 25.99 5.33 -3.97
C ARG A 367 24.96 4.45 -3.29
N LEU A 368 23.97 4.03 -4.08
CA LEU A 368 22.91 3.12 -3.67
C LEU A 368 22.78 2.00 -4.70
N THR A 369 22.89 0.75 -4.25
CA THR A 369 22.39 -0.41 -5.00
C THR A 369 20.94 -0.65 -4.60
N ALA A 370 20.05 -0.95 -5.54
CA ALA A 370 18.65 -1.25 -5.25
C ALA A 370 18.06 -2.22 -6.29
N VAL A 371 16.87 -2.73 -6.00
CA VAL A 371 16.01 -3.38 -6.98
C VAL A 371 14.95 -2.37 -7.46
N PRO A 372 14.50 -2.43 -8.73
CA PRO A 372 13.44 -1.56 -9.27
C PRO A 372 12.19 -1.45 -8.38
N SER A 373 11.70 -2.55 -7.79
CA SER A 373 10.57 -2.56 -6.85
C SER A 373 10.79 -1.66 -5.62
N LEU A 374 11.96 -1.77 -4.97
CA LEU A 374 12.36 -0.91 -3.84
C LEU A 374 12.35 0.57 -4.23
N MET A 375 12.88 0.91 -5.41
CA MET A 375 12.83 2.30 -5.88
C MET A 375 11.39 2.77 -6.14
N LYS A 376 10.52 1.92 -6.70
CA LYS A 376 9.09 2.21 -6.90
C LYS A 376 8.38 2.46 -5.56
N THR A 377 8.73 1.72 -4.50
CA THR A 377 8.19 1.92 -3.13
C THR A 377 8.63 3.25 -2.50
N ILE A 378 9.90 3.65 -2.62
CA ILE A 378 10.40 4.87 -1.95
C ILE A 378 10.27 6.16 -2.78
N LEU A 379 9.96 6.04 -4.07
CA LEU A 379 9.79 7.16 -5.00
C LEU A 379 8.84 8.28 -4.50
N PRO A 380 7.67 8.02 -3.86
CA PRO A 380 6.81 9.08 -3.36
C PRO A 380 7.49 9.95 -2.30
N GLY A 381 8.26 9.35 -1.39
CA GLY A 381 9.05 10.10 -0.38
C GLY A 381 10.20 10.89 -1.02
N LEU A 382 10.78 10.40 -2.11
CA LEU A 382 11.76 11.15 -2.89
C LEU A 382 11.14 12.32 -3.68
N GLN A 383 9.81 12.36 -3.86
CA GLN A 383 9.08 13.42 -4.55
C GLN A 383 8.51 14.50 -3.61
N THR A 384 8.03 14.14 -2.42
CA THR A 384 7.38 15.08 -1.48
C THR A 384 8.34 16.05 -0.79
N HIS A 385 9.64 15.76 -0.78
CA HIS A 385 10.64 16.59 -0.10
C HIS A 385 11.36 17.54 -1.06
N VAL A 386 10.84 18.76 -1.22
CA VAL A 386 11.50 19.83 -1.98
C VAL A 386 12.84 20.20 -1.29
N GLY A 387 13.96 20.04 -2.01
CA GLY A 387 15.30 20.36 -1.49
C GLY A 387 16.05 19.22 -0.79
N LEU A 388 15.72 17.95 -1.08
CA LEU A 388 16.48 16.78 -0.59
C LEU A 388 17.99 16.90 -0.87
N ARG A 389 18.82 16.74 0.18
CA ARG A 389 20.27 16.51 -0.02
C ARG A 389 20.56 15.27 -0.86
N VAL A 390 19.65 14.29 -0.90
CA VAL A 390 19.80 13.08 -1.73
C VAL A 390 19.98 13.43 -3.22
N GLN A 391 19.32 14.47 -3.73
CA GLN A 391 19.42 14.90 -5.13
C GLN A 391 20.78 15.53 -5.50
N SER A 392 21.59 15.91 -4.50
CA SER A 392 22.92 16.47 -4.67
C SER A 392 24.04 15.59 -4.09
N SER A 393 23.72 14.64 -3.20
CA SER A 393 24.67 13.66 -2.67
C SER A 393 24.73 12.39 -3.51
N LEU A 394 23.60 11.85 -3.98
CA LEU A 394 23.54 10.56 -4.66
C LEU A 394 24.07 10.68 -6.10
N LYS A 395 25.28 10.18 -6.33
CA LYS A 395 25.97 10.24 -7.63
C LYS A 395 25.70 9.03 -8.50
N LEU A 396 25.50 7.85 -7.89
CA LEU A 396 25.30 6.59 -8.60
C LEU A 396 24.16 5.78 -7.98
N LEU A 397 23.17 5.44 -8.80
CA LEU A 397 22.10 4.50 -8.51
C LEU A 397 22.29 3.26 -9.38
N LEU A 398 22.53 2.12 -8.74
CA LEU A 398 22.67 0.82 -9.40
C LEU A 398 21.38 0.04 -9.22
N LEU A 399 20.72 -0.31 -10.32
CA LEU A 399 19.54 -1.16 -10.31
C LEU A 399 19.90 -2.52 -10.88
N SER A 400 19.69 -3.59 -10.11
CA SER A 400 19.87 -4.97 -10.57
C SER A 400 18.70 -5.84 -10.08
N GLY A 401 18.78 -7.13 -10.35
CA GLY A 401 17.88 -8.14 -9.80
C GLY A 401 16.49 -8.26 -10.46
N GLU A 402 15.94 -7.22 -11.08
CA GLU A 402 14.59 -7.24 -11.67
C GLU A 402 14.53 -6.55 -13.05
N LEU A 403 13.40 -6.67 -13.74
CA LEU A 403 13.12 -5.87 -14.94
C LEU A 403 12.94 -4.40 -14.55
N PHE A 404 13.60 -3.48 -15.25
CA PHE A 404 13.51 -2.04 -14.99
C PHE A 404 12.54 -1.35 -15.98
N PRO A 405 11.35 -0.88 -15.54
CA PRO A 405 10.36 -0.26 -16.43
C PRO A 405 10.78 1.13 -16.90
N LEU A 406 10.42 1.48 -18.14
CA LEU A 406 10.63 2.83 -18.70
C LEU A 406 9.92 3.90 -17.85
N THR A 407 8.69 3.60 -17.41
CA THR A 407 7.84 4.42 -16.53
C THR A 407 8.50 4.76 -15.18
N LEU A 408 9.37 3.89 -14.68
CA LEU A 408 10.16 4.12 -13.47
C LEU A 408 11.45 4.89 -13.79
N TRP A 409 12.12 4.58 -14.90
CA TRP A 409 13.30 5.31 -15.36
C TRP A 409 13.03 6.80 -15.59
N GLU A 410 11.91 7.16 -16.23
CA GLU A 410 11.50 8.54 -16.48
C GLU A 410 11.30 9.33 -15.17
N LYS A 411 10.57 8.73 -14.22
CA LYS A 411 10.32 9.33 -12.91
C LYS A 411 11.61 9.47 -12.10
N LEU A 412 12.46 8.45 -12.06
CA LEU A 412 13.75 8.52 -11.38
C LEU A 412 14.69 9.56 -12.01
N SER A 413 14.75 9.65 -13.34
CA SER A 413 15.58 10.65 -14.04
C SER A 413 15.08 12.08 -13.81
N THR A 414 13.78 12.25 -13.59
CA THR A 414 13.18 13.55 -13.25
C THR A 414 13.47 13.95 -11.79
N VAL A 415 13.46 12.99 -10.86
CA VAL A 415 13.67 13.23 -9.41
C VAL A 415 15.16 13.28 -9.04
N LEU A 416 16.03 12.60 -9.79
CA LEU A 416 17.47 12.46 -9.55
C LEU A 416 18.31 12.89 -10.78
N PRO A 417 18.15 14.13 -11.31
CA PRO A 417 18.71 14.53 -12.61
C PRO A 417 20.25 14.57 -12.67
N ASN A 418 20.92 14.64 -11.52
CA ASN A 418 22.38 14.64 -11.42
C ASN A 418 22.98 13.23 -11.23
N THR A 419 22.15 12.23 -10.94
CA THR A 419 22.57 10.87 -10.60
C THR A 419 22.79 10.05 -11.87
N PHE A 420 23.90 9.29 -11.94
CA PHE A 420 24.05 8.23 -12.93
C PHE A 420 23.17 7.05 -12.52
N ILE A 421 22.23 6.64 -13.39
CA ILE A 421 21.37 5.47 -13.16
C ILE A 421 21.86 4.36 -14.09
N LEU A 422 22.31 3.24 -13.52
CA LEU A 422 22.74 2.06 -14.28
C LEU A 422 21.73 0.92 -14.10
N ASN A 423 21.35 0.29 -15.20
CA ASN A 423 20.67 -1.01 -15.18
C ASN A 423 21.73 -2.10 -15.30
N LEU A 424 21.90 -2.92 -14.28
CA LEU A 424 22.82 -4.05 -14.24
C LEU A 424 22.03 -5.35 -14.35
N TYR A 425 22.64 -6.39 -14.91
CA TYR A 425 21.96 -7.66 -15.09
C TYR A 425 22.89 -8.87 -14.90
N GLY A 426 22.35 -9.88 -14.23
CA GLY A 426 22.89 -11.23 -14.19
C GLY A 426 22.19 -12.15 -13.20
N SER A 427 22.98 -13.01 -12.56
CA SER A 427 22.58 -14.04 -11.61
C SER A 427 23.74 -14.42 -10.68
N THR A 428 23.44 -15.13 -9.59
CA THR A 428 24.44 -15.63 -8.62
C THR A 428 25.50 -16.50 -9.29
N GLU A 429 25.11 -17.29 -10.30
CA GLU A 429 25.99 -18.18 -11.08
C GLU A 429 27.01 -17.43 -11.95
N VAL A 430 26.84 -16.11 -12.14
CA VAL A 430 27.77 -15.19 -12.82
C VAL A 430 28.26 -14.07 -11.87
N SER A 431 28.35 -14.36 -10.57
CA SER A 431 28.88 -13.45 -9.53
C SER A 431 28.09 -12.13 -9.35
N GLY A 432 26.81 -12.14 -9.69
CA GLY A 432 25.93 -10.96 -9.64
C GLY A 432 25.66 -10.43 -11.03
N ASP A 433 26.39 -9.40 -11.47
CA ASP A 433 26.18 -8.77 -12.78
C ASP A 433 27.20 -9.27 -13.82
N CYS A 434 26.73 -9.39 -15.07
CA CYS A 434 27.53 -9.73 -16.24
C CYS A 434 27.32 -8.76 -17.43
N THR A 435 26.22 -8.00 -17.46
CA THR A 435 26.00 -6.89 -18.40
C THR A 435 25.54 -5.62 -17.66
N TYR A 436 25.70 -4.47 -18.33
CA TYR A 436 25.24 -3.18 -17.82
C TYR A 436 24.75 -2.25 -18.94
N PHE A 437 23.83 -1.34 -18.58
CA PHE A 437 23.40 -0.22 -19.41
C PHE A 437 23.43 1.08 -18.61
N ASP A 438 24.15 2.10 -19.09
CA ASP A 438 24.06 3.46 -18.55
C ASP A 438 22.83 4.16 -19.12
N CYS A 439 21.88 4.51 -18.25
CA CYS A 439 20.58 5.06 -18.67
C CYS A 439 20.69 6.46 -19.29
N LYS A 440 21.86 7.13 -19.23
CA LYS A 440 22.14 8.34 -20.02
C LYS A 440 22.08 8.10 -21.53
N ARG A 441 22.15 6.82 -21.97
CA ARG A 441 21.98 6.41 -23.38
C ARG A 441 20.51 6.25 -23.80
N MET A 442 19.54 6.19 -22.86
CA MET A 442 18.11 6.02 -23.18
C MET A 442 17.57 7.03 -24.22
N PRO A 443 17.87 8.35 -24.16
CA PRO A 443 17.34 9.34 -25.12
C PRO A 443 17.97 9.26 -26.52
N LEU A 444 18.91 8.35 -26.74
CA LEU A 444 19.42 7.97 -28.06
C LEU A 444 18.72 6.69 -28.54
N VAL A 445 18.74 5.63 -27.72
CA VAL A 445 18.15 4.33 -28.09
C VAL A 445 16.64 4.45 -28.39
N LEU A 446 15.88 5.24 -27.62
CA LEU A 446 14.45 5.50 -27.84
C LEU A 446 14.13 6.27 -29.14
N LYS A 447 15.13 6.73 -29.91
CA LYS A 447 14.94 7.32 -31.25
C LYS A 447 15.19 6.31 -32.38
N GLU A 448 15.85 5.19 -32.07
CA GLU A 448 16.32 4.20 -33.04
C GLU A 448 15.51 2.90 -32.94
N ASP A 449 15.18 2.47 -31.71
CA ASP A 449 14.44 1.25 -31.40
C ASP A 449 13.26 1.54 -30.44
N MET A 450 12.08 0.97 -30.72
CA MET A 450 10.92 1.00 -29.81
C MET A 450 11.10 -0.03 -28.71
N LEU A 451 11.07 0.40 -27.44
CA LEU A 451 11.38 -0.44 -26.28
C LEU A 451 10.17 -0.66 -25.35
N THR A 452 10.18 -1.79 -24.64
CA THR A 452 9.22 -2.14 -23.56
C THR A 452 9.81 -1.99 -22.16
N SER A 453 11.14 -2.04 -22.03
CA SER A 453 11.89 -1.87 -20.77
C SER A 453 13.20 -1.15 -21.01
N VAL A 454 13.88 -0.74 -19.94
CA VAL A 454 15.30 -0.34 -20.04
C VAL A 454 16.14 -1.54 -20.51
N PRO A 455 17.11 -1.36 -21.42
CA PRO A 455 18.00 -2.45 -21.85
C PRO A 455 18.87 -2.98 -20.70
N ILE A 456 19.27 -4.26 -20.79
CA ILE A 456 20.32 -4.85 -19.92
C ILE A 456 21.73 -4.58 -20.46
N GLY A 457 21.83 -4.06 -21.70
CA GLY A 457 23.01 -3.38 -22.23
C GLY A 457 24.11 -4.30 -22.73
N LEU A 458 25.37 -3.99 -22.39
CA LEU A 458 26.58 -4.62 -22.93
C LEU A 458 27.35 -5.38 -21.84
N PRO A 459 28.20 -6.36 -22.21
CA PRO A 459 29.01 -7.11 -21.25
C PRO A 459 29.94 -6.22 -20.42
N ILE A 460 30.12 -6.58 -19.15
CA ILE A 460 31.17 -5.99 -18.31
C ILE A 460 32.56 -6.56 -18.71
N TYR A 461 33.65 -5.97 -18.20
CA TYR A 461 35.00 -6.41 -18.56
C TYR A 461 35.23 -7.90 -18.31
N ASN A 462 35.97 -8.56 -19.20
CA ASN A 462 36.30 -9.99 -19.17
C ASN A 462 35.10 -10.95 -19.10
N CYS A 463 33.88 -10.49 -19.42
CA CYS A 463 32.69 -11.32 -19.57
C CYS A 463 32.35 -11.49 -21.05
N ASP A 464 32.25 -12.74 -21.50
CA ASP A 464 31.77 -13.08 -22.83
C ASP A 464 30.24 -13.27 -22.77
N VAL A 465 29.48 -12.68 -23.69
CA VAL A 465 28.03 -12.92 -23.80
C VAL A 465 27.70 -13.35 -25.22
N VAL A 466 27.01 -14.48 -25.35
CA VAL A 466 26.66 -15.12 -26.62
C VAL A 466 25.15 -15.29 -26.68
N LEU A 467 24.58 -14.94 -27.84
CA LEU A 467 23.17 -15.13 -28.15
C LEU A 467 23.01 -16.40 -29.00
N LEU A 468 22.27 -17.38 -28.51
CA LEU A 468 22.00 -18.62 -29.24
C LEU A 468 20.62 -18.53 -29.92
N CYS A 469 20.65 -18.21 -31.21
CA CYS A 469 19.48 -18.00 -32.05
C CYS A 469 19.07 -19.28 -32.79
N GLU A 470 17.75 -19.45 -33.01
CA GLU A 470 17.20 -20.56 -33.81
C GLU A 470 17.49 -20.41 -35.32
N ASN A 471 17.71 -19.17 -35.79
CA ASN A 471 18.17 -18.85 -37.15
C ASN A 471 19.28 -17.77 -37.08
N ALA A 472 20.31 -17.88 -37.93
CA ALA A 472 21.47 -16.98 -37.94
C ALA A 472 21.17 -15.51 -38.33
N SER A 473 19.95 -15.23 -38.81
CA SER A 473 19.47 -13.87 -39.09
C SER A 473 18.61 -13.28 -37.97
N SER A 474 18.31 -14.04 -36.91
CA SER A 474 17.57 -13.55 -35.75
C SER A 474 18.49 -12.73 -34.85
N LYS A 475 18.02 -11.55 -34.42
CA LYS A 475 18.60 -10.82 -33.28
C LYS A 475 17.99 -11.23 -31.93
N GLU A 476 17.16 -12.27 -31.91
CA GLU A 476 16.45 -12.76 -30.72
C GLU A 476 16.82 -14.23 -30.47
N GLY A 477 17.23 -14.54 -29.23
CA GLY A 477 17.81 -15.83 -28.86
C GLY A 477 17.99 -16.01 -27.34
N GLU A 478 18.47 -17.19 -26.94
CA GLU A 478 18.77 -17.51 -25.54
C GLU A 478 20.16 -17.00 -25.14
N LEU A 479 20.29 -16.50 -23.91
CA LEU A 479 21.52 -15.90 -23.41
C LEU A 479 22.46 -16.92 -22.75
N TYR A 480 23.74 -16.87 -23.14
CA TYR A 480 24.83 -17.65 -22.59
C TYR A 480 25.97 -16.74 -22.15
N VAL A 481 26.48 -16.91 -20.93
CA VAL A 481 27.46 -16.01 -20.30
C VAL A 481 28.72 -16.79 -19.91
N GLY A 482 29.90 -16.27 -20.29
CA GLY A 482 31.21 -16.86 -20.05
C GLY A 482 32.23 -15.83 -19.57
N GLY A 483 33.50 -16.25 -19.47
CA GLY A 483 34.59 -15.40 -18.99
C GLY A 483 34.72 -15.36 -17.46
N SER A 484 35.33 -14.31 -16.92
CA SER A 484 35.77 -14.22 -15.52
C SER A 484 34.65 -14.24 -14.47
N CYS A 485 33.41 -13.94 -14.84
CA CYS A 485 32.28 -13.86 -13.90
C CYS A 485 31.75 -15.23 -13.43
N ILE A 486 32.00 -16.31 -14.17
CA ILE A 486 31.31 -17.59 -13.94
C ILE A 486 31.71 -18.24 -12.61
N SER A 487 30.70 -18.75 -11.92
CA SER A 487 30.86 -19.64 -10.76
C SER A 487 31.49 -20.98 -11.14
N ARG A 488 32.01 -21.70 -10.15
CA ARG A 488 32.63 -23.03 -10.34
C ARG A 488 31.60 -24.13 -10.66
N GLY A 489 30.33 -23.87 -10.36
CA GLY A 489 29.20 -24.79 -10.51
C GLY A 489 28.23 -24.70 -9.33
N TYR A 490 27.36 -25.69 -9.21
CA TYR A 490 26.56 -25.90 -8.00
C TYR A 490 27.26 -26.88 -7.05
N TYR A 491 27.11 -26.66 -5.76
CA TYR A 491 27.64 -27.52 -4.71
C TYR A 491 26.91 -28.86 -4.68
N THR A 492 27.68 -29.94 -4.81
CA THR A 492 27.26 -31.31 -4.46
C THR A 492 28.45 -32.03 -3.82
N GLU A 493 28.18 -33.15 -3.15
CA GLU A 493 29.24 -33.96 -2.56
C GLU A 493 30.08 -34.69 -3.62
N SER A 494 29.51 -35.01 -4.80
CA SER A 494 30.10 -35.93 -5.78
C SER A 494 30.50 -35.34 -7.15
N ASN A 495 29.96 -34.18 -7.58
CA ASN A 495 30.45 -33.44 -8.75
C ASN A 495 29.84 -32.02 -8.87
N MET A 496 30.67 -31.00 -9.11
CA MET A 496 30.17 -29.61 -9.28
C MET A 496 29.66 -29.28 -10.69
N LYS A 497 29.82 -30.19 -11.66
CA LYS A 497 29.44 -29.96 -13.07
C LYS A 497 27.94 -30.18 -13.29
N SER A 498 27.24 -29.09 -13.58
CA SER A 498 25.82 -29.09 -13.96
C SER A 498 25.65 -28.93 -15.47
N GLU A 499 24.56 -29.50 -16.02
CA GLU A 499 24.16 -29.38 -17.43
C GLU A 499 24.01 -27.92 -17.92
N ASN A 500 23.81 -26.97 -16.98
CA ASN A 500 23.75 -25.54 -17.31
C ASN A 500 25.11 -24.95 -17.72
N PHE A 501 26.23 -25.65 -17.49
CA PHE A 501 27.58 -25.18 -17.82
C PHE A 501 28.07 -25.85 -19.10
N VAL A 502 27.77 -25.22 -20.23
CA VAL A 502 27.92 -25.79 -21.58
C VAL A 502 29.21 -25.30 -22.24
N LYS A 503 29.86 -26.16 -23.02
CA LYS A 503 30.95 -25.77 -23.92
C LYS A 503 30.38 -25.46 -25.31
N LEU A 504 30.34 -24.20 -25.69
CA LEU A 504 29.82 -23.78 -27.00
C LEU A 504 30.88 -23.94 -28.10
N PRO A 505 30.53 -24.45 -29.30
CA PRO A 505 31.44 -24.51 -30.44
C PRO A 505 31.86 -23.13 -30.96
N GLN A 506 33.07 -23.04 -31.51
CA GLN A 506 33.69 -21.82 -32.05
C GLN A 506 32.91 -21.19 -33.22
N SER A 507 32.04 -21.95 -33.89
CA SER A 507 31.15 -21.47 -34.96
C SER A 507 30.05 -20.50 -34.49
N TYR A 508 29.79 -20.41 -33.18
CA TYR A 508 28.78 -19.49 -32.62
C TYR A 508 29.38 -18.14 -32.19
N TRP A 509 30.67 -17.91 -32.39
CA TRP A 509 31.36 -16.69 -31.96
C TRP A 509 31.38 -15.65 -33.10
N MET A 510 30.30 -14.86 -33.24
CA MET A 510 30.43 -13.59 -33.97
C MET A 510 31.32 -12.64 -33.16
N ASN A 511 32.43 -12.22 -33.77
CA ASN A 511 33.35 -11.18 -33.30
C ASN A 511 34.12 -11.46 -31.98
N SER A 512 34.95 -12.51 -31.96
CA SER A 512 36.07 -12.58 -31.00
C SER A 512 37.36 -13.03 -31.69
N MET A 513 38.34 -12.13 -31.82
CA MET A 513 39.71 -12.48 -32.23
C MET A 513 40.53 -12.88 -30.99
N ASN A 514 40.45 -14.15 -30.61
CA ASN A 514 41.56 -14.82 -29.90
C ASN A 514 41.43 -16.34 -29.97
N ASP A 515 42.55 -17.01 -30.22
CA ASP A 515 42.58 -18.44 -30.54
C ASP A 515 42.87 -19.31 -29.30
N CYS A 516 41.81 -19.78 -28.63
CA CYS A 516 41.97 -20.88 -27.68
C CYS A 516 40.66 -21.64 -27.35
N LYS A 517 40.80 -22.97 -27.24
CA LYS A 517 40.04 -23.95 -26.42
C LYS A 517 38.60 -23.58 -26.01
N SER A 518 37.64 -24.42 -26.43
CA SER A 518 36.22 -24.44 -26.02
C SER A 518 35.92 -23.79 -24.66
N LYS A 519 35.53 -22.51 -24.67
CA LYS A 519 35.16 -21.75 -23.45
C LYS A 519 33.92 -22.38 -22.79
N LEU A 520 33.86 -22.25 -21.47
CA LEU A 520 32.70 -22.67 -20.67
C LEU A 520 31.73 -21.49 -20.54
N TYR A 521 30.45 -21.74 -20.81
CA TYR A 521 29.37 -20.76 -20.70
C TYR A 521 28.29 -21.29 -19.75
N PHE A 522 27.82 -20.43 -18.85
CA PHE A 522 26.60 -20.64 -18.11
C PHE A 522 25.40 -20.28 -19.00
N ARG A 523 24.52 -21.26 -19.23
CA ARG A 523 23.20 -21.09 -19.84
C ARG A 523 22.28 -20.39 -18.84
N THR A 524 21.87 -19.15 -19.10
CA THR A 524 21.10 -18.39 -18.10
C THR A 524 19.62 -18.77 -18.09
N GLY A 525 19.08 -19.22 -19.22
CA GLY A 525 17.64 -19.53 -19.42
C GLY A 525 16.80 -18.31 -19.83
N ASP A 526 17.42 -17.15 -19.95
CA ASP A 526 16.81 -15.88 -20.33
C ASP A 526 16.85 -15.69 -21.85
N PHE A 527 15.79 -15.13 -22.39
CA PHE A 527 15.64 -14.84 -23.81
C PHE A 527 15.72 -13.32 -24.02
N VAL A 528 16.56 -12.88 -24.96
CA VAL A 528 16.85 -11.46 -25.16
C VAL A 528 16.84 -11.08 -26.64
N LYS A 529 16.67 -9.78 -26.89
CA LYS A 529 16.81 -9.13 -28.20
C LYS A 529 18.08 -8.30 -28.22
N GLN A 530 18.91 -8.44 -29.24
CA GLN A 530 19.99 -7.49 -29.52
C GLN A 530 19.46 -6.33 -30.38
N LEU A 531 19.77 -5.10 -30.01
CA LEU A 531 19.32 -3.88 -30.69
C LEU A 531 20.17 -3.54 -31.93
N SER A 532 19.84 -2.44 -32.59
CA SER A 532 20.70 -1.78 -33.59
C SER A 532 22.08 -1.44 -33.02
N SER A 533 22.11 -0.87 -31.81
CA SER A 533 23.29 -0.43 -31.05
C SER A 533 24.20 -1.55 -30.51
N GLY A 534 23.76 -2.82 -30.60
CA GLY A 534 24.44 -3.97 -30.00
C GLY A 534 24.06 -4.26 -28.54
N ASP A 535 23.34 -3.37 -27.87
CA ASP A 535 22.79 -3.59 -26.52
C ASP A 535 21.77 -4.74 -26.51
N PHE A 536 21.68 -5.46 -25.39
CA PHE A 536 20.65 -6.48 -25.18
C PHE A 536 19.45 -5.92 -24.39
N VAL A 537 18.24 -6.34 -24.77
CA VAL A 537 16.96 -6.07 -24.11
C VAL A 537 16.34 -7.40 -23.69
N PHE A 538 15.95 -7.51 -22.42
CA PHE A 538 15.34 -8.70 -21.85
C PHE A 538 13.91 -8.90 -22.38
N LEU A 539 13.59 -10.09 -22.90
CA LEU A 539 12.24 -10.44 -23.38
C LEU A 539 11.48 -11.35 -22.41
N GLY A 540 12.16 -12.20 -21.66
CA GLY A 540 11.56 -13.16 -20.74
C GLY A 540 12.47 -14.34 -20.44
N ARG A 541 11.90 -15.43 -19.91
CA ARG A 541 12.57 -16.74 -19.73
C ARG A 541 11.76 -17.83 -20.41
N LYS A 542 12.45 -18.85 -20.94
CA LYS A 542 11.80 -20.07 -21.49
C LYS A 542 11.59 -21.15 -20.41
N ASP A 543 12.17 -20.99 -19.22
CA ASP A 543 11.94 -21.85 -18.06
C ASP A 543 11.00 -21.21 -17.02
N ARG A 544 10.58 -22.00 -16.04
CA ARG A 544 9.61 -21.61 -15.00
C ARG A 544 10.30 -21.01 -13.76
N ILE A 545 11.37 -20.25 -13.99
CA ILE A 545 12.06 -19.48 -12.95
C ILE A 545 11.66 -18.02 -13.07
N VAL A 546 11.27 -17.40 -11.96
CA VAL A 546 10.85 -15.99 -11.90
C VAL A 546 11.68 -15.22 -10.87
N LYS A 547 11.67 -13.89 -10.96
CA LYS A 547 12.26 -12.98 -9.97
C LYS A 547 11.17 -12.07 -9.41
N ILE A 548 10.93 -12.11 -8.09
CA ILE A 548 9.84 -11.41 -7.40
C ILE A 548 10.44 -10.68 -6.18
N ASN A 549 10.32 -9.35 -6.10
CA ASN A 549 10.93 -8.53 -5.05
C ASN A 549 12.43 -8.89 -4.87
N GLY A 550 13.17 -8.97 -5.98
CA GLY A 550 14.55 -9.45 -6.08
C GLY A 550 14.78 -10.95 -5.87
N HIS A 551 13.84 -11.68 -5.27
CA HIS A 551 13.98 -13.12 -4.98
C HIS A 551 13.80 -13.94 -6.26
N ARG A 552 14.86 -14.65 -6.67
CA ARG A 552 14.75 -15.71 -7.68
C ARG A 552 14.09 -16.94 -7.06
N ILE A 553 13.04 -17.45 -7.71
CA ILE A 553 12.32 -18.65 -7.31
C ILE A 553 11.96 -19.50 -8.54
N ALA A 554 12.15 -20.82 -8.47
CA ALA A 554 11.59 -21.76 -9.43
C ALA A 554 10.17 -22.11 -8.99
N LEU A 555 9.19 -22.09 -9.90
CA LEU A 555 7.80 -22.44 -9.57
C LEU A 555 7.70 -23.90 -9.09
N GLU A 556 8.59 -24.77 -9.57
CA GLU A 556 8.78 -26.14 -9.08
C GLU A 556 9.18 -26.21 -7.58
N GLU A 557 9.90 -25.23 -7.01
CA GLU A 557 10.20 -25.20 -5.56
C GLU A 557 8.95 -24.92 -4.72
N ILE A 558 7.98 -24.21 -5.30
CA ILE A 558 6.68 -23.93 -4.68
C ILE A 558 5.77 -25.16 -4.81
N GLU A 559 5.73 -25.80 -5.98
CA GLU A 559 4.96 -27.02 -6.22
C GLU A 559 5.47 -28.21 -5.41
N ASP A 560 6.77 -28.51 -5.45
CA ASP A 560 7.36 -29.62 -4.69
C ASP A 560 7.24 -29.39 -3.20
N LEU A 561 7.09 -28.14 -2.74
CA LEU A 561 6.72 -27.86 -1.36
C LEU A 561 5.24 -28.17 -1.10
N LEU A 562 4.32 -27.67 -1.93
CA LEU A 562 2.89 -27.94 -1.79
C LEU A 562 2.56 -29.44 -1.82
N ARG A 563 3.21 -30.23 -2.71
CA ARG A 563 3.12 -31.70 -2.78
C ARG A 563 3.57 -32.44 -1.49
N LYS A 564 4.22 -31.75 -0.55
CA LYS A 564 4.61 -32.30 0.77
C LYS A 564 3.63 -31.92 1.89
N HIS A 565 2.55 -31.18 1.59
CA HIS A 565 1.51 -30.84 2.56
C HIS A 565 0.53 -32.02 2.72
N PRO A 566 0.22 -32.51 3.95
CA PRO A 566 -0.56 -33.75 4.18
C PRO A 566 -2.03 -33.80 3.70
N TYR A 567 -2.48 -32.85 2.87
CA TYR A 567 -3.82 -32.80 2.27
C TYR A 567 -3.79 -32.50 0.76
N ILE A 568 -2.60 -32.30 0.17
CA ILE A 568 -2.40 -31.93 -1.24
C ILE A 568 -1.84 -33.15 -1.97
N ASN A 569 -2.60 -33.66 -2.93
CA ASN A 569 -2.18 -34.77 -3.78
C ASN A 569 -1.27 -34.29 -4.92
N ASP A 570 -1.56 -33.13 -5.52
CA ASP A 570 -0.66 -32.49 -6.49
C ASP A 570 -0.86 -30.97 -6.55
N ALA A 571 0.14 -30.24 -7.04
CA ALA A 571 0.18 -28.78 -7.13
C ALA A 571 0.80 -28.31 -8.44
N ALA A 572 0.29 -27.19 -8.98
CA ALA A 572 0.77 -26.55 -10.20
C ALA A 572 0.76 -25.03 -10.02
N VAL A 573 1.89 -24.34 -10.17
CA VAL A 573 1.99 -22.89 -9.87
C VAL A 573 2.29 -22.08 -11.12
N ILE A 574 1.57 -20.99 -11.36
CA ILE A 574 1.84 -20.04 -12.44
C ILE A 574 2.24 -18.66 -11.88
N CYS A 575 2.96 -17.90 -12.70
CA CYS A 575 3.21 -16.49 -12.44
C CYS A 575 2.56 -15.64 -13.53
N ARG A 576 1.92 -14.54 -13.15
CA ARG A 576 1.24 -13.60 -14.04
C ARG A 576 1.75 -12.19 -13.82
N ASN A 577 1.78 -11.40 -14.89
CA ASN A 577 2.01 -9.97 -14.83
C ASN A 577 0.67 -9.25 -15.03
N ILE A 578 0.28 -8.39 -14.08
CA ILE A 578 -0.88 -7.50 -14.15
C ILE A 578 -0.38 -6.09 -13.83
N GLU A 579 -0.44 -5.16 -14.80
CA GLU A 579 -0.15 -3.73 -14.58
C GLU A 579 1.19 -3.45 -13.86
N GLU A 580 2.27 -4.09 -14.34
CA GLU A 580 3.64 -4.08 -13.76
C GLU A 580 3.82 -4.89 -12.45
N LEU A 581 2.79 -5.58 -11.92
CA LEU A 581 2.90 -6.44 -10.74
C LEU A 581 3.00 -7.93 -11.13
N LEU A 582 4.01 -8.61 -10.59
CA LEU A 582 4.14 -10.07 -10.67
C LEU A 582 3.39 -10.75 -9.53
N LEU A 583 2.43 -11.61 -9.87
CA LEU A 583 1.58 -12.36 -8.95
C LEU A 583 1.76 -13.87 -9.15
N LEU A 584 1.61 -14.64 -8.08
CA LEU A 584 1.67 -16.10 -8.09
C LEU A 584 0.28 -16.70 -7.86
N GLU A 585 -0.19 -17.56 -8.77
CA GLU A 585 -1.44 -18.34 -8.61
C GLU A 585 -1.09 -19.83 -8.50
N ALA A 586 -1.48 -20.48 -7.40
CA ALA A 586 -1.21 -21.90 -7.13
C ALA A 586 -2.48 -22.75 -7.28
N PHE A 587 -2.50 -23.62 -8.28
CA PHE A 587 -3.55 -24.62 -8.47
C PHE A 587 -3.25 -25.88 -7.65
N ILE A 588 -4.26 -26.39 -6.93
CA ILE A 588 -4.12 -27.50 -5.97
C ILE A 588 -5.17 -28.58 -6.24
N ILE A 589 -4.72 -29.84 -6.27
CA ILE A 589 -5.56 -31.04 -6.22
C ILE A 589 -5.49 -31.57 -4.78
N LEU A 590 -6.63 -31.66 -4.09
CA LEU A 590 -6.72 -32.25 -2.75
C LEU A 590 -6.70 -33.78 -2.80
N GLU A 591 -6.16 -34.40 -1.74
CA GLU A 591 -6.18 -35.86 -1.55
C GLU A 591 -7.57 -36.38 -1.17
N ASP A 592 -8.32 -35.61 -0.38
CA ASP A 592 -9.71 -35.85 -0.01
C ASP A 592 -10.59 -34.70 -0.54
N LYS A 593 -11.49 -35.00 -1.47
CA LYS A 593 -12.33 -34.00 -2.15
C LYS A 593 -13.49 -33.49 -1.29
N GLU A 594 -13.82 -34.15 -0.19
CA GLU A 594 -14.92 -33.73 0.69
C GLU A 594 -14.47 -32.72 1.77
N ARG A 595 -13.17 -32.35 1.82
CA ARG A 595 -12.57 -31.45 2.84
C ARG A 595 -12.31 -30.02 2.37
N LEU A 596 -13.21 -29.45 1.59
CA LEU A 596 -13.19 -28.02 1.26
C LEU A 596 -13.69 -27.18 2.45
N ASP A 597 -12.78 -26.89 3.39
CA ASP A 597 -12.99 -25.99 4.53
C ASP A 597 -12.23 -24.66 4.35
N GLU A 598 -12.82 -23.54 4.80
CA GLU A 598 -12.24 -22.20 4.69
C GLU A 598 -10.93 -22.03 5.48
N SER A 599 -10.70 -22.86 6.51
CA SER A 599 -9.44 -22.83 7.29
C SER A 599 -8.22 -23.36 6.53
N LEU A 600 -8.43 -24.09 5.42
CA LEU A 600 -7.39 -24.84 4.72
C LEU A 600 -6.37 -23.92 4.02
N ILE A 601 -6.81 -22.83 3.38
CA ILE A 601 -5.90 -21.88 2.70
C ILE A 601 -4.98 -21.16 3.71
N PRO A 602 -5.49 -20.58 4.83
CA PRO A 602 -4.63 -20.08 5.92
C PRO A 602 -3.64 -21.10 6.47
N ALA A 603 -4.05 -22.37 6.62
CA ALA A 603 -3.17 -23.44 7.11
C ALA A 603 -2.02 -23.72 6.13
N ILE A 604 -2.32 -23.87 4.84
CA ILE A 604 -1.32 -24.06 3.77
C ILE A 604 -0.37 -22.85 3.72
N ARG A 605 -0.89 -21.62 3.70
CA ARG A 605 -0.07 -20.39 3.64
C ARG A 605 0.86 -20.27 4.85
N SER A 606 0.36 -20.56 6.05
CA SER A 606 1.17 -20.60 7.29
C SER A 606 2.30 -21.63 7.22
N TRP A 607 2.00 -22.85 6.77
CA TRP A 607 2.97 -23.95 6.63
C TRP A 607 4.03 -23.68 5.56
N MET A 608 3.71 -22.95 4.49
CA MET A 608 4.70 -22.50 3.51
C MET A 608 5.69 -21.49 4.10
N ILE A 609 5.25 -20.61 5.01
CA ILE A 609 6.08 -19.54 5.59
C ILE A 609 7.08 -20.07 6.62
N SER A 610 6.83 -21.22 7.25
CA SER A 610 7.85 -21.88 8.08
C SER A 610 9.00 -22.49 7.25
N LYS A 611 8.93 -22.45 5.91
CA LYS A 611 9.82 -23.16 4.98
C LYS A 611 10.37 -22.30 3.83
N LEU A 612 9.64 -21.30 3.36
CA LEU A 612 10.04 -20.35 2.30
C LEU A 612 10.12 -18.91 2.80
N PRO A 613 10.93 -18.04 2.14
CA PRO A 613 10.82 -16.60 2.30
C PRO A 613 9.40 -16.11 1.98
N SER A 614 8.85 -15.25 2.83
CA SER A 614 7.47 -14.76 2.67
C SER A 614 7.17 -14.04 1.35
N ALA A 615 8.21 -13.53 0.66
CA ALA A 615 8.13 -12.87 -0.64
C ALA A 615 7.80 -13.81 -1.82
N VAL A 616 7.89 -15.13 -1.66
CA VAL A 616 7.67 -16.12 -2.74
C VAL A 616 6.48 -17.06 -2.46
N VAL A 617 5.60 -16.68 -1.54
CA VAL A 617 4.39 -17.41 -1.20
C VAL A 617 3.27 -17.01 -2.17
N PRO A 618 2.46 -17.95 -2.71
CA PRO A 618 1.39 -17.63 -3.64
C PRO A 618 0.38 -16.60 -3.13
N ASN A 619 0.01 -15.67 -4.02
CA ASN A 619 -1.07 -14.72 -3.80
C ASN A 619 -2.41 -15.46 -3.77
N TYR A 620 -2.69 -16.23 -4.82
CA TYR A 620 -3.93 -16.98 -5.01
C TYR A 620 -3.70 -18.49 -4.80
N PHE A 621 -4.70 -19.15 -4.21
CA PHE A 621 -4.79 -20.62 -4.13
C PHE A 621 -6.11 -21.05 -4.76
N ILE A 622 -6.07 -21.95 -5.74
CA ILE A 622 -7.20 -22.34 -6.59
C ILE A 622 -7.34 -23.86 -6.57
N PHE A 623 -8.43 -24.37 -6.02
CA PHE A 623 -8.68 -25.82 -6.01
C PHE A 623 -9.22 -26.29 -7.37
N VAL A 624 -8.71 -27.41 -7.88
CA VAL A 624 -9.10 -28.01 -9.17
C VAL A 624 -9.25 -29.52 -9.07
N ASP A 625 -10.19 -30.09 -9.83
CA ASP A 625 -10.49 -31.52 -9.82
C ASP A 625 -9.38 -32.40 -10.42
N SER A 626 -8.64 -31.85 -11.39
CA SER A 626 -7.52 -32.44 -12.12
C SER A 626 -6.80 -31.35 -12.91
N PHE A 627 -5.51 -31.53 -13.23
CA PHE A 627 -4.81 -30.61 -14.13
C PHE A 627 -5.08 -30.96 -15.60
N PRO A 628 -5.30 -29.96 -16.48
CA PRO A 628 -5.34 -30.20 -17.91
C PRO A 628 -3.96 -30.68 -18.38
N VAL A 629 -3.91 -31.78 -19.11
CA VAL A 629 -2.67 -32.36 -19.63
C VAL A 629 -2.56 -32.19 -21.15
N SER A 630 -1.35 -31.94 -21.60
CA SER A 630 -0.96 -32.00 -23.02
C SER A 630 -1.05 -33.43 -23.56
N SER A 631 -0.99 -33.58 -24.89
CA SER A 631 -0.85 -34.87 -25.56
C SER A 631 0.41 -35.68 -25.16
N SER A 632 1.35 -35.07 -24.43
CA SER A 632 2.53 -35.72 -23.85
C SER A 632 2.32 -36.23 -22.41
N GLY A 633 1.13 -36.06 -21.83
CA GLY A 633 0.81 -36.40 -20.44
C GLY A 633 1.30 -35.38 -19.40
N LYS A 634 2.10 -34.38 -19.80
CA LYS A 634 2.54 -33.27 -18.93
C LYS A 634 1.43 -32.23 -18.76
N VAL A 635 1.34 -31.63 -17.57
CA VAL A 635 0.46 -30.48 -17.27
C VAL A 635 0.61 -29.39 -18.34
N ASN A 636 -0.53 -28.90 -18.84
CA ASN A 636 -0.61 -27.78 -19.76
C ASN A 636 -0.93 -26.49 -18.98
N TYR A 637 0.10 -25.70 -18.71
CA TYR A 637 -0.02 -24.46 -17.94
C TYR A 637 -0.76 -23.33 -18.66
N GLU A 638 -0.86 -23.38 -20.00
CA GLU A 638 -1.65 -22.40 -20.78
C GLU A 638 -3.16 -22.64 -20.51
N LEU A 639 -3.61 -23.89 -20.60
CA LEU A 639 -5.00 -24.25 -20.30
C LEU A 639 -5.38 -24.08 -18.82
N LEU A 640 -4.40 -24.08 -17.90
CA LEU A 640 -4.66 -23.70 -16.50
C LEU A 640 -5.05 -22.23 -16.38
N VAL A 641 -4.40 -21.33 -17.12
CA VAL A 641 -4.70 -19.88 -17.12
C VAL A 641 -6.14 -19.64 -17.60
N ASP A 642 -6.55 -20.29 -18.71
CA ASP A 642 -7.89 -20.13 -19.28
C ASP A 642 -8.99 -20.71 -18.38
N SER A 643 -8.72 -21.82 -17.68
CA SER A 643 -9.74 -22.48 -16.83
C SER A 643 -10.32 -21.57 -15.74
N ARG A 644 -9.54 -20.59 -15.27
CA ARG A 644 -9.91 -19.55 -14.30
C ARG A 644 -11.14 -18.73 -14.70
N LEU A 645 -11.41 -18.57 -16.01
CA LEU A 645 -12.54 -17.79 -16.52
C LEU A 645 -13.91 -18.45 -16.27
N LEU A 646 -13.93 -19.76 -15.98
CA LEU A 646 -15.17 -20.51 -15.73
C LEU A 646 -15.52 -20.60 -14.23
N THR A 647 -14.52 -20.50 -13.35
CA THR A 647 -14.66 -20.85 -11.92
C THR A 647 -15.07 -19.68 -11.01
N MET A 648 -15.02 -18.42 -11.48
CA MET A 648 -15.33 -17.24 -10.63
C MET A 648 -16.83 -17.00 -10.36
N ASN A 649 -17.69 -18.00 -10.59
CA ASN A 649 -19.16 -17.89 -10.51
C ASN A 649 -19.79 -18.70 -9.34
N VAL A 650 -19.14 -18.75 -8.17
CA VAL A 650 -19.75 -19.22 -6.92
C VAL A 650 -19.41 -18.26 -5.76
N LYS A 651 -20.37 -18.08 -4.84
CA LYS A 651 -20.29 -17.19 -3.67
C LYS A 651 -19.64 -17.88 -2.46
N ASP A 652 -19.18 -17.08 -1.50
CA ASP A 652 -19.89 -17.00 -0.21
C ASP A 652 -19.62 -15.65 0.50
N LYS A 653 -20.69 -14.96 0.93
CA LYS A 653 -21.17 -14.80 2.33
C LYS A 653 -20.14 -14.17 3.28
N VAL A 654 -20.43 -12.93 3.70
CA VAL A 654 -19.84 -12.28 4.88
C VAL A 654 -20.97 -11.97 5.87
N VAL A 655 -20.75 -12.22 7.16
CA VAL A 655 -21.65 -11.81 8.25
C VAL A 655 -21.11 -10.52 8.85
N ASN A 656 -21.88 -9.43 8.77
CA ASN A 656 -21.48 -8.13 9.33
C ASN A 656 -21.38 -8.21 10.87
N ILE A 657 -20.21 -7.88 11.43
CA ILE A 657 -19.96 -7.70 12.86
C ILE A 657 -19.37 -6.29 13.06
N ASP A 658 -19.80 -5.60 14.13
CA ASP A 658 -19.52 -4.17 14.29
C ASP A 658 -18.01 -3.87 14.43
N CYS A 659 -17.59 -2.81 13.74
CA CYS A 659 -16.21 -2.62 13.31
C CYS A 659 -15.49 -1.62 14.22
N SER A 660 -14.63 -2.14 15.09
CA SER A 660 -13.82 -1.36 16.04
C SER A 660 -12.86 -0.37 15.36
N SER A 661 -12.37 0.60 16.14
CA SER A 661 -11.34 1.56 15.69
C SER A 661 -10.04 0.89 15.22
N LEU A 662 -9.74 -0.33 15.68
CA LEU A 662 -8.60 -1.11 15.23
C LEU A 662 -8.80 -1.62 13.79
N LEU A 663 -10.00 -2.10 13.43
CA LEU A 663 -10.26 -2.61 12.08
C LEU A 663 -10.10 -1.53 11.01
N ARG A 664 -10.64 -0.33 11.26
CA ARG A 664 -10.50 0.81 10.35
C ARG A 664 -9.04 1.25 10.19
N ARG A 665 -8.21 1.11 11.25
CA ARG A 665 -6.76 1.35 11.17
C ARG A 665 -6.06 0.29 10.32
N ILE A 666 -6.46 -0.98 10.42
CA ILE A 666 -5.95 -2.09 9.57
C ILE A 666 -6.30 -1.85 8.09
N GLN A 667 -7.56 -1.52 7.80
CA GLN A 667 -8.01 -1.21 6.43
C GLN A 667 -7.27 -0.01 5.82
N LYS A 668 -7.05 1.05 6.60
CA LYS A 668 -6.22 2.18 6.15
C LYS A 668 -4.77 1.73 5.87
N ALA A 669 -4.14 0.98 6.77
CA ALA A 669 -2.78 0.52 6.56
C ALA A 669 -2.65 -0.38 5.31
N PHE A 670 -3.63 -1.25 5.05
CA PHE A 670 -3.71 -2.05 3.82
C PHE A 670 -3.83 -1.14 2.58
N HIS A 671 -4.76 -0.19 2.58
CA HIS A 671 -4.96 0.79 1.49
C HIS A 671 -3.66 1.56 1.18
N ASP A 672 -3.04 2.13 2.21
CA ASP A 672 -1.82 2.96 2.09
C ASP A 672 -0.62 2.13 1.59
N ALA A 673 -0.54 0.84 1.95
CA ALA A 673 0.53 -0.06 1.52
C ALA A 673 0.35 -0.63 0.10
N LEU A 674 -0.90 -0.83 -0.33
CA LEU A 674 -1.24 -1.46 -1.62
C LEU A 674 -1.49 -0.46 -2.74
N MET A 675 -1.77 0.81 -2.41
CA MET A 675 -2.20 1.85 -3.36
C MET A 675 -3.50 1.49 -4.10
N VAL A 676 -4.43 0.82 -3.42
CA VAL A 676 -5.74 0.38 -3.94
C VAL A 676 -6.90 1.17 -3.31
N GLU A 677 -7.88 1.58 -4.11
CA GLU A 677 -8.94 2.54 -3.69
C GLU A 677 -9.78 2.11 -2.47
N LYS A 678 -9.98 0.80 -2.27
CA LYS A 678 -10.92 0.26 -1.27
C LYS A 678 -10.45 -1.10 -0.78
N VAL A 679 -10.42 -1.27 0.53
CA VAL A 679 -10.12 -2.53 1.22
C VAL A 679 -11.32 -2.86 2.12
N CYS A 680 -11.99 -3.98 1.86
CA CYS A 680 -13.17 -4.42 2.60
C CYS A 680 -12.78 -5.17 3.89
N ASN A 681 -13.75 -5.67 4.64
CA ASN A 681 -13.48 -6.40 5.90
C ASN A 681 -12.72 -7.72 5.65
N ASP A 682 -13.09 -8.44 4.60
CA ASP A 682 -12.62 -9.80 4.33
C ASP A 682 -11.71 -9.95 3.09
N ASP A 683 -11.32 -8.83 2.47
CA ASP A 683 -10.39 -8.81 1.35
C ASP A 683 -9.00 -9.35 1.77
N ASP A 684 -8.53 -10.39 1.10
CA ASP A 684 -7.21 -10.98 1.35
C ASP A 684 -6.09 -10.09 0.79
N PHE A 685 -5.19 -9.63 1.66
CA PHE A 685 -4.09 -8.73 1.35
C PHE A 685 -3.28 -9.13 0.11
N PHE A 686 -2.99 -10.42 -0.06
CA PHE A 686 -2.14 -10.92 -1.14
C PHE A 686 -2.93 -11.11 -2.43
N THR A 687 -4.21 -11.49 -2.33
CA THR A 687 -5.17 -11.48 -3.45
C THR A 687 -5.31 -10.07 -4.04
N MET A 688 -5.33 -9.03 -3.20
CA MET A 688 -5.33 -7.61 -3.62
C MET A 688 -4.02 -7.11 -4.27
N GLY A 689 -3.06 -8.00 -4.56
CA GLY A 689 -1.75 -7.64 -5.11
C GLY A 689 -0.67 -7.38 -4.04
N GLY A 690 -0.97 -7.64 -2.77
CA GLY A 690 -0.01 -7.52 -1.67
C GLY A 690 1.17 -8.48 -1.80
N ASN A 691 2.33 -7.99 -1.34
CA ASN A 691 3.60 -8.70 -1.37
C ASN A 691 4.41 -8.36 -0.10
N SER A 692 5.64 -8.87 0.01
CA SER A 692 6.45 -8.67 1.22
C SER A 692 6.80 -7.22 1.55
N LEU A 693 6.95 -6.33 0.55
CA LEU A 693 7.29 -4.92 0.77
C LEU A 693 6.09 -4.13 1.26
N SER A 694 4.91 -4.34 0.67
CA SER A 694 3.68 -3.73 1.17
C SER A 694 3.26 -4.33 2.51
N ALA A 695 3.45 -5.64 2.74
CA ALA A 695 3.18 -6.27 4.04
C ALA A 695 4.01 -5.65 5.19
N ALA A 696 5.28 -5.33 4.94
CA ALA A 696 6.12 -4.61 5.90
C ALA A 696 5.58 -3.20 6.21
N HIS A 697 5.17 -2.45 5.17
CA HIS A 697 4.55 -1.13 5.36
C HIS A 697 3.28 -1.20 6.22
N VAL A 698 2.39 -2.18 6.00
CA VAL A 698 1.22 -2.39 6.86
C VAL A 698 1.65 -2.69 8.29
N ALA A 699 2.59 -3.62 8.47
CA ALA A 699 3.06 -4.09 9.77
C ALA A 699 3.56 -2.92 10.64
N HIS A 700 4.33 -2.00 10.04
CA HIS A 700 4.81 -0.78 10.69
C HIS A 700 3.67 0.19 11.04
N SER A 701 2.79 0.53 10.08
CA SER A 701 1.66 1.45 10.29
C SER A 701 0.67 1.00 11.38
N LEU A 702 0.67 -0.31 11.69
CA LEU A 702 -0.11 -0.93 12.77
C LEU A 702 0.66 -1.21 14.06
N GLY A 703 1.99 -1.22 14.03
CA GLY A 703 2.83 -1.64 15.17
C GLY A 703 2.71 -3.14 15.48
N ILE A 704 2.72 -3.99 14.45
CA ILE A 704 2.55 -5.44 14.59
C ILE A 704 3.65 -6.22 13.85
N ASP A 705 3.86 -7.48 14.24
CA ASP A 705 4.75 -8.39 13.52
C ASP A 705 4.13 -8.76 12.16
N MET A 706 4.89 -8.56 11.08
CA MET A 706 4.47 -8.80 9.69
C MET A 706 3.87 -10.20 9.47
N ARG A 707 4.29 -11.22 10.23
CA ARG A 707 3.73 -12.59 10.14
C ARG A 707 2.22 -12.64 10.41
N PHE A 708 1.67 -11.70 11.19
CA PHE A 708 0.23 -11.63 11.45
C PHE A 708 -0.58 -11.38 10.17
N LEU A 709 -0.07 -10.60 9.20
CA LEU A 709 -0.75 -10.45 7.91
C LEU A 709 -0.83 -11.78 7.14
N TYR A 710 0.16 -12.65 7.24
CA TYR A 710 0.14 -13.89 6.47
C TYR A 710 -0.76 -14.95 7.10
N TYR A 711 -0.82 -15.02 8.42
CA TYR A 711 -1.76 -15.90 9.15
C TYR A 711 -3.20 -15.38 9.09
N HIS A 712 -3.37 -14.05 9.07
CA HIS A 712 -4.64 -13.37 9.10
C HIS A 712 -4.68 -12.30 7.97
N PRO A 713 -4.91 -12.74 6.72
CA PRO A 713 -4.70 -11.90 5.54
C PRO A 713 -5.84 -10.94 5.24
N SER A 714 -7.01 -11.10 5.85
CA SER A 714 -8.06 -10.09 5.77
C SER A 714 -8.05 -9.15 6.98
N PRO A 715 -8.44 -7.87 6.82
CA PRO A 715 -8.49 -6.92 7.92
C PRO A 715 -9.30 -7.43 9.13
N PHE A 716 -10.42 -8.10 8.89
CA PHE A 716 -11.29 -8.64 9.94
C PHE A 716 -10.60 -9.76 10.71
N LYS A 717 -10.03 -10.76 10.01
CA LYS A 717 -9.27 -11.86 10.62
C LYS A 717 -8.07 -11.31 11.41
N LEU A 718 -7.40 -10.28 10.90
CA LEU A 718 -6.27 -9.62 11.56
C LEU A 718 -6.71 -8.84 12.82
N CYS A 719 -7.84 -8.13 12.75
CA CYS A 719 -8.42 -7.44 13.91
C CYS A 719 -8.77 -8.43 15.02
N MET A 720 -9.40 -9.55 14.67
CA MET A 720 -9.76 -10.59 15.65
C MET A 720 -8.54 -11.21 16.33
N ALA A 721 -7.48 -11.52 15.57
CA ALA A 721 -6.24 -12.05 16.13
C ALA A 721 -5.54 -11.06 17.09
N LEU A 722 -5.52 -9.76 16.74
CA LEU A 722 -4.94 -8.70 17.58
C LEU A 722 -5.78 -8.43 18.85
N LEU A 723 -7.11 -8.55 18.77
CA LEU A 723 -8.00 -8.48 19.93
C LEU A 723 -7.84 -9.69 20.86
N GLN A 724 -7.73 -10.92 20.31
CA GLN A 724 -7.44 -12.12 21.10
C GLN A 724 -6.10 -12.01 21.83
N LYS A 725 -5.04 -11.54 21.16
CA LYS A 725 -3.71 -11.37 21.78
C LYS A 725 -3.71 -10.37 22.94
N ARG A 726 -4.56 -9.33 22.90
CA ARG A 726 -4.77 -8.39 24.02
C ARG A 726 -5.44 -9.06 25.25
N GLY A 727 -6.17 -10.16 25.07
CA GLY A 727 -6.83 -10.89 26.14
C GLY A 727 -5.93 -11.86 26.93
N SER A 728 -4.65 -12.02 26.58
CA SER A 728 -3.80 -13.08 27.13
C SER A 728 -2.43 -12.64 27.67
N CYS A 729 -2.19 -11.34 27.86
CA CYS A 729 -0.93 -10.85 28.43
C CYS A 729 -1.17 -9.79 29.51
N ALA A 730 -1.20 -10.24 30.77
CA ALA A 730 -1.34 -9.36 31.94
C ALA A 730 0.05 -8.96 32.49
N LEU A 731 0.61 -7.88 31.94
CA LEU A 731 1.66 -7.08 32.59
C LEU A 731 1.44 -5.60 32.25
N HIS A 732 1.80 -4.69 33.15
CA HIS A 732 1.21 -3.35 33.19
C HIS A 732 2.24 -2.20 33.19
N ASN A 733 1.74 -0.97 33.21
CA ASN A 733 2.46 0.30 33.48
C ASN A 733 3.34 0.89 32.35
N LYS A 734 2.70 1.68 31.47
CA LYS A 734 3.17 3.00 30.98
C LYS A 734 2.16 3.58 29.97
N LEU A 735 1.12 4.29 30.44
CA LEU A 735 0.25 5.14 29.59
C LEU A 735 -0.76 6.05 30.35
N ASP A 736 -0.99 5.89 31.65
CA ASP A 736 -2.06 6.62 32.37
C ASP A 736 -1.71 8.06 32.80
N ASP A 737 -0.43 8.39 32.97
CA ASP A 737 0.02 9.71 33.45
C ASP A 737 -0.04 10.81 32.37
N CYS A 738 -1.26 11.26 32.00
CA CYS A 738 -1.44 12.55 31.33
C CYS A 738 -2.86 13.19 31.42
N PHE A 739 -3.79 12.62 32.18
CA PHE A 739 -5.12 13.20 32.40
C PHE A 739 -5.18 14.01 33.71
N GLU A 740 -4.94 15.32 33.63
CA GLU A 740 -5.61 16.40 34.38
C GLU A 740 -4.87 17.74 34.17
N LEU A 741 -5.59 18.81 33.77
CA LEU A 741 -5.59 20.14 34.40
C LEU A 741 -6.33 21.21 33.55
N ILE A 742 -7.35 21.81 34.18
CA ILE A 742 -7.89 23.17 33.95
C ILE A 742 -8.71 23.43 32.67
N THR A 743 -10.01 23.68 32.87
CA THR A 743 -10.99 24.25 31.93
C THR A 743 -11.51 25.59 32.49
N GLU A 744 -11.61 26.65 31.67
CA GLU A 744 -12.28 27.96 31.89
C GLU A 744 -12.08 28.81 30.59
N ARG A 745 -12.88 29.76 30.07
CA ARG A 745 -14.22 30.39 30.30
C ARG A 745 -14.84 30.67 28.90
N GLN A 746 -16.16 30.81 28.67
CA GLN A 746 -17.14 31.87 29.04
C GLN A 746 -16.74 33.32 28.64
N ASP A 747 -17.57 34.19 28.02
CA ASP A 747 -18.94 34.03 27.45
C ASP A 747 -19.44 35.30 26.67
N ASN A 748 -20.61 35.21 26.00
CA ASN A 748 -21.60 36.29 25.67
C ASN A 748 -21.29 37.34 24.53
N HIS A 749 -22.21 38.04 23.83
CA HIS A 749 -23.71 38.24 23.78
C HIS A 749 -24.07 39.08 22.47
N VAL A 750 -25.31 39.36 21.96
CA VAL A 750 -26.70 38.80 21.95
C VAL A 750 -27.66 39.61 21.00
N SER A 751 -28.73 38.99 20.45
CA SER A 751 -30.00 39.55 19.83
C SER A 751 -29.94 40.50 18.58
N SER A 752 -30.99 40.93 17.84
CA SER A 752 -32.50 40.89 17.81
C SER A 752 -33.03 41.56 16.48
N ASN A 753 -34.27 41.57 15.94
CA ASN A 753 -35.61 40.90 16.03
C ASN A 753 -36.58 41.45 14.90
N HIS A 754 -37.82 40.90 14.73
CA HIS A 754 -39.10 41.56 14.24
C HIS A 754 -39.35 41.84 12.71
N ILE A 755 -40.57 41.84 12.09
CA ILE A 755 -41.94 41.26 12.36
C ILE A 755 -42.93 41.40 11.13
N GLU A 756 -43.96 40.51 10.98
CA GLU A 756 -45.27 40.61 10.21
C GLU A 756 -45.32 40.90 8.67
N ASN A 757 -46.36 40.67 7.80
CA ASN A 757 -47.73 40.03 7.72
C ASN A 757 -48.09 39.77 6.19
N SER A 758 -49.18 39.23 5.60
CA SER A 758 -50.51 38.62 5.96
C SER A 758 -51.09 37.67 4.83
N ASN A 759 -52.36 37.77 4.36
CA ASN A 759 -53.18 36.73 3.64
C ASN A 759 -54.05 37.19 2.42
N THR A 760 -54.48 36.28 1.51
CA THR A 760 -55.91 35.94 1.07
C THR A 760 -56.05 35.17 -0.30
N HIS A 761 -57.27 34.67 -0.64
CA HIS A 761 -57.61 33.72 -1.76
C HIS A 761 -58.74 34.29 -2.71
N GLU A 762 -59.56 33.62 -3.57
CA GLU A 762 -60.10 32.24 -3.74
C GLU A 762 -60.81 32.06 -5.14
N SER A 763 -61.21 30.82 -5.53
CA SER A 763 -62.53 30.43 -6.13
C SER A 763 -62.64 29.54 -7.41
N TRP A 764 -63.87 29.11 -7.75
CA TRP A 764 -64.32 27.80 -8.31
C TRP A 764 -64.99 27.80 -9.72
N MET A 765 -65.08 26.65 -10.45
CA MET A 765 -66.35 25.92 -10.85
C MET A 765 -66.35 24.95 -12.08
N ILE A 766 -66.81 23.69 -11.85
CA ILE A 766 -67.83 22.85 -12.59
C ILE A 766 -67.57 22.31 -14.05
N SER A 767 -68.30 21.25 -14.49
CA SER A 767 -67.86 20.16 -15.41
C SER A 767 -68.85 19.60 -16.50
N LYS A 768 -68.34 18.73 -17.44
CA LYS A 768 -68.99 17.68 -18.31
C LYS A 768 -67.96 17.03 -19.29
N GLY A 769 -68.17 15.90 -20.01
CA GLY A 769 -69.18 14.81 -19.94
C GLY A 769 -69.53 14.08 -21.28
N ASN A 770 -69.15 12.78 -21.43
CA ASN A 770 -69.64 11.73 -22.41
C ASN A 770 -69.39 11.93 -23.94
N ASP A 771 -69.36 10.93 -24.85
CA ASP A 771 -69.08 9.45 -24.89
C ASP A 771 -69.00 8.99 -26.39
N ASP A 772 -68.33 7.86 -26.75
CA ASP A 772 -68.90 6.75 -27.58
C ASP A 772 -68.00 5.48 -27.77
N ASN A 773 -68.55 4.37 -28.29
CA ASN A 773 -68.05 2.97 -28.18
C ASN A 773 -68.32 2.07 -29.43
N SER A 774 -67.76 0.86 -29.68
CA SER A 774 -66.52 0.14 -29.27
C SER A 774 -66.36 -1.23 -30.01
N LEU A 775 -65.19 -1.92 -29.86
CA LEU A 775 -64.96 -3.39 -30.01
C LEU A 775 -64.98 -4.03 -31.44
N PRO A 776 -64.61 -5.34 -31.70
CA PRO A 776 -64.70 -6.53 -30.81
C PRO A 776 -63.66 -7.70 -30.87
N SER A 777 -63.22 -8.20 -29.68
CA SER A 777 -63.07 -9.62 -29.23
C SER A 777 -62.32 -10.70 -30.06
N LYS A 778 -61.49 -11.63 -29.50
CA LYS A 778 -61.81 -12.87 -28.71
C LYS A 778 -60.48 -13.62 -28.36
N ARG A 779 -60.30 -14.53 -27.38
CA ARG A 779 -61.06 -14.99 -26.17
C ARG A 779 -60.22 -15.99 -25.30
N LEU A 780 -60.29 -15.87 -23.95
CA LEU A 780 -60.28 -16.94 -22.90
C LEU A 780 -58.98 -17.80 -22.74
N LYS A 781 -58.60 -18.41 -21.59
CA LYS A 781 -59.05 -18.58 -20.16
C LYS A 781 -57.83 -19.16 -19.37
N ARG A 782 -57.70 -19.32 -18.04
CA ARG A 782 -58.38 -18.97 -16.75
C ARG A 782 -57.31 -19.19 -15.63
N GLY A 783 -57.26 -18.53 -14.47
CA GLY A 783 -57.99 -17.35 -13.98
C GLY A 783 -58.52 -17.45 -12.53
N ILE A 784 -58.64 -16.29 -11.88
CA ILE A 784 -59.53 -15.95 -10.73
C ILE A 784 -59.09 -16.43 -9.33
N THR A 785 -58.68 -15.47 -8.49
CA THR A 785 -59.53 -14.94 -7.40
C THR A 785 -59.19 -13.48 -7.13
N ASP A 786 -60.19 -12.60 -7.17
CA ASP A 786 -60.07 -11.16 -6.92
C ASP A 786 -60.18 -10.83 -5.41
N VAL A 787 -59.57 -9.72 -5.01
CA VAL A 787 -60.02 -8.91 -3.86
C VAL A 787 -60.05 -7.46 -4.32
N MET A 788 -61.15 -6.76 -4.04
CA MET A 788 -61.30 -5.34 -4.39
C MET A 788 -60.38 -4.46 -3.55
N LEU A 789 -59.76 -3.47 -4.17
CA LEU A 789 -59.33 -2.25 -3.49
C LEU A 789 -60.31 -1.14 -3.86
N SER A 790 -61.06 -0.67 -2.86
CA SER A 790 -61.79 0.60 -2.95
C SER A 790 -60.79 1.75 -3.03
N ALA A 791 -61.11 2.77 -3.82
CA ALA A 791 -60.35 4.02 -3.82
C ALA A 791 -60.53 4.75 -2.48
N ASP A 792 -59.47 5.37 -2.00
CA ASP A 792 -59.50 6.52 -1.10
C ASP A 792 -58.56 7.58 -1.68
N GLU A 793 -59.01 8.84 -1.72
CA GLU A 793 -58.30 9.94 -2.36
C GLU A 793 -57.49 10.73 -1.34
N SER A 794 -56.15 10.83 -1.49
CA SER A 794 -55.30 11.81 -0.78
C SER A 794 -53.79 11.77 -1.12
N SER A 795 -53.36 11.22 -2.26
CA SER A 795 -51.94 11.21 -2.66
C SER A 795 -51.50 12.58 -3.21
N PRO A 796 -50.55 13.30 -2.56
CA PRO A 796 -50.10 14.63 -3.03
C PRO A 796 -49.52 14.61 -4.45
N TRP A 797 -49.02 13.45 -4.87
CA TRP A 797 -48.29 13.23 -6.12
C TRP A 797 -49.18 13.15 -7.37
N HIS A 798 -50.51 13.20 -7.21
CA HIS A 798 -51.47 13.24 -8.31
C HIS A 798 -52.02 14.64 -8.62
N PHE A 799 -51.85 15.63 -7.74
CA PHE A 799 -52.26 17.01 -7.99
C PHE A 799 -51.10 17.85 -8.53
N SER A 800 -51.33 18.54 -9.65
CA SER A 800 -50.50 19.69 -10.07
C SER A 800 -50.96 20.92 -9.27
N PRO A 801 -50.04 21.77 -8.78
CA PRO A 801 -49.64 22.90 -9.61
C PRO A 801 -48.17 23.35 -9.49
N ILE A 802 -47.68 23.98 -10.56
CA ILE A 802 -46.63 25.02 -10.59
C ILE A 802 -45.40 24.74 -9.68
N PHE A 803 -44.62 23.73 -10.03
CA PHE A 803 -43.18 23.81 -9.83
C PHE A 803 -42.58 24.59 -11.01
N GLU A 804 -42.01 25.77 -10.76
CA GLU A 804 -40.92 26.27 -11.61
C GLU A 804 -39.78 25.23 -11.60
N SER A 805 -38.96 25.19 -12.64
CA SER A 805 -37.89 24.18 -12.75
C SER A 805 -36.99 24.25 -11.51
N SER A 806 -36.99 23.18 -10.73
CA SER A 806 -36.48 23.16 -9.36
C SER A 806 -35.83 21.83 -9.04
N SER A 807 -34.79 21.85 -8.20
CA SER A 807 -34.11 20.63 -7.76
C SER A 807 -33.98 20.57 -6.25
N PHE A 808 -34.02 19.35 -5.72
CA PHE A 808 -34.00 19.03 -4.30
C PHE A 808 -32.98 17.91 -4.07
N SER A 809 -32.09 18.10 -3.09
CA SER A 809 -31.07 17.13 -2.71
C SER A 809 -30.66 17.38 -1.25
N ARG A 810 -29.88 16.46 -0.66
CA ARG A 810 -29.46 16.55 0.75
C ARG A 810 -28.74 17.84 1.17
N CYS A 811 -28.13 18.59 0.25
CA CYS A 811 -27.38 19.82 0.55
C CYS A 811 -27.56 20.97 -0.45
N ASN A 812 -28.44 20.85 -1.46
CA ASN A 812 -28.60 21.86 -2.50
C ASN A 812 -30.05 21.92 -3.02
N LYS A 813 -30.60 23.14 -3.15
CA LYS A 813 -31.96 23.49 -3.60
C LYS A 813 -31.86 24.56 -4.69
N VAL A 814 -31.87 24.18 -5.96
CA VAL A 814 -31.71 25.09 -7.11
C VAL A 814 -33.08 25.47 -7.68
N LEU A 815 -33.29 26.75 -7.99
CA LEU A 815 -34.54 27.30 -8.53
C LEU A 815 -34.26 28.11 -9.81
N HIS A 816 -34.92 27.77 -10.92
CA HIS A 816 -34.78 28.45 -12.20
C HIS A 816 -35.52 29.80 -12.21
N LYS A 817 -34.84 30.88 -11.84
CA LYS A 817 -35.38 32.25 -11.86
C LYS A 817 -35.67 32.77 -13.28
N GLY A 818 -36.84 32.44 -13.81
CA GLY A 818 -37.37 32.99 -15.05
C GLY A 818 -38.33 34.15 -14.80
N GLN A 819 -37.84 35.40 -14.87
CA GLN A 819 -38.50 36.68 -14.50
C GLN A 819 -38.23 37.15 -13.05
N PRO A 820 -38.29 38.48 -12.76
CA PRO A 820 -37.86 39.02 -11.47
C PRO A 820 -38.79 38.63 -10.33
N ALA A 821 -38.21 38.35 -9.17
CA ALA A 821 -38.93 37.80 -8.03
C ALA A 821 -39.97 38.80 -7.48
N VAL A 822 -41.25 38.50 -7.67
CA VAL A 822 -42.31 39.01 -6.81
C VAL A 822 -42.13 38.33 -5.45
N THR A 823 -41.90 39.12 -4.41
CA THR A 823 -41.81 38.63 -3.03
C THR A 823 -43.15 38.00 -2.61
N GLY A 824 -43.20 36.67 -2.46
CA GLY A 824 -44.39 35.96 -1.97
C GLY A 824 -44.84 34.74 -2.79
N THR A 825 -43.94 33.98 -3.42
CA THR A 825 -44.29 32.66 -3.98
C THR A 825 -44.52 31.65 -2.85
N GLN A 826 -45.80 31.38 -2.55
CA GLN A 826 -46.19 30.33 -1.61
C GLN A 826 -45.70 28.95 -2.13
N GLN A 827 -44.77 28.30 -1.41
CA GLN A 827 -44.62 26.85 -1.55
C GLN A 827 -45.93 26.19 -1.13
N THR A 828 -46.49 25.32 -1.97
CA THR A 828 -47.71 24.57 -1.70
C THR A 828 -47.45 23.47 -0.67
N THR A 829 -47.51 23.85 0.62
CA THR A 829 -47.46 22.89 1.73
C THR A 829 -48.75 22.07 1.78
N TRP A 830 -48.62 20.75 1.67
CA TRP A 830 -49.72 19.81 1.82
C TRP A 830 -50.01 19.59 3.31
N LEU A 831 -51.28 19.80 3.69
CA LEU A 831 -51.79 19.51 5.02
C LEU A 831 -52.32 18.07 5.06
N ALA A 832 -51.95 17.31 6.09
CA ALA A 832 -52.51 15.99 6.34
C ALA A 832 -52.96 15.86 7.80
N ASN A 833 -54.22 15.44 8.01
CA ASN A 833 -54.77 15.24 9.34
C ASN A 833 -54.22 13.94 9.93
N ALA A 834 -53.54 14.04 11.07
CA ALA A 834 -52.97 12.91 11.80
C ALA A 834 -53.10 13.17 13.31
N PRO A 835 -54.10 12.57 14.00
CA PRO A 835 -54.31 12.78 15.43
C PRO A 835 -53.05 12.57 16.26
N ARG A 836 -52.84 13.38 17.32
CA ARG A 836 -51.67 13.24 18.18
C ARG A 836 -51.71 11.90 18.92
N GLY A 837 -50.62 11.13 18.85
CA GLY A 837 -50.54 9.75 19.32
C GLY A 837 -50.93 8.67 18.28
N SER A 838 -51.43 9.05 17.10
CA SER A 838 -51.53 8.12 15.96
C SER A 838 -50.15 7.84 15.35
N ARG A 839 -50.01 6.67 14.70
CA ARG A 839 -48.82 6.27 13.93
C ARG A 839 -49.17 6.17 12.45
N GLY A 840 -48.23 6.55 11.59
CA GLY A 840 -48.31 6.31 10.16
C GLY A 840 -47.75 4.95 9.78
N HIS A 841 -47.97 4.54 8.53
CA HIS A 841 -47.39 3.32 7.96
C HIS A 841 -46.58 3.68 6.71
N ILE A 842 -45.35 3.17 6.61
CA ILE A 842 -44.52 3.33 5.41
C ILE A 842 -44.73 2.10 4.52
N LYS A 843 -44.85 2.29 3.21
CA LYS A 843 -45.21 1.25 2.25
C LYS A 843 -44.46 1.38 0.93
N ASP A 844 -43.96 0.25 0.43
CA ASP A 844 -43.32 0.14 -0.87
C ASP A 844 -44.24 0.62 -2.00
N CYS A 845 -43.71 1.49 -2.87
CA CYS A 845 -44.42 1.97 -4.06
C CYS A 845 -43.77 1.46 -5.34
N TRP A 846 -42.45 1.56 -5.43
CA TRP A 846 -41.64 0.92 -6.46
C TRP A 846 -40.18 0.86 -6.01
N LYS A 847 -39.39 -0.03 -6.62
CA LYS A 847 -37.93 -0.02 -6.48
C LYS A 847 -37.25 -0.33 -7.81
N VAL A 848 -36.08 0.28 -8.03
CA VAL A 848 -35.28 0.15 -9.25
C VAL A 848 -33.99 -0.59 -8.91
N TYR A 849 -33.70 -1.66 -9.64
CA TYR A 849 -32.49 -2.46 -9.46
C TYR A 849 -31.28 -1.74 -10.09
N MET A 850 -30.20 -1.63 -9.33
CA MET A 850 -29.02 -0.82 -9.67
C MET A 850 -27.77 -1.67 -9.95
N GLU A 851 -27.88 -3.00 -10.02
CA GLU A 851 -26.80 -3.99 -10.20
C GLU A 851 -25.72 -4.03 -9.10
N SER A 852 -25.71 -3.07 -8.18
CA SER A 852 -24.87 -3.06 -6.98
C SER A 852 -25.36 -2.01 -5.98
N CYS A 853 -24.73 -1.97 -4.80
CA CYS A 853 -25.01 -1.05 -3.70
C CYS A 853 -25.21 0.41 -4.13
N VAL A 854 -26.15 1.08 -3.47
CA VAL A 854 -26.63 2.43 -3.80
C VAL A 854 -26.35 3.39 -2.64
N ASP A 855 -25.07 3.67 -2.37
CA ASP A 855 -24.69 4.60 -1.29
C ASP A 855 -24.91 6.09 -1.68
N ALA A 856 -25.08 6.41 -2.97
CA ALA A 856 -25.38 7.76 -3.43
C ALA A 856 -26.75 8.24 -2.91
N SER A 857 -26.80 9.46 -2.38
CA SER A 857 -28.08 10.09 -2.03
C SER A 857 -28.77 10.65 -3.29
N PRO A 858 -30.07 10.42 -3.48
CA PRO A 858 -30.79 10.88 -4.67
C PRO A 858 -30.83 12.41 -4.79
N MET A 859 -30.91 12.89 -6.02
CA MET A 859 -31.36 14.26 -6.36
C MET A 859 -32.68 14.17 -7.14
N LEU A 860 -33.69 14.93 -6.72
CA LEU A 860 -34.95 15.08 -7.43
C LEU A 860 -34.98 16.39 -8.20
N VAL A 861 -35.55 16.37 -9.40
CA VAL A 861 -35.72 17.54 -10.28
C VAL A 861 -37.15 17.60 -10.78
N SER A 862 -37.87 18.66 -10.46
CA SER A 862 -39.18 18.97 -11.06
C SER A 862 -38.97 19.86 -12.28
N LYS A 863 -39.57 19.49 -13.42
CA LYS A 863 -39.44 20.22 -14.69
C LYS A 863 -40.75 20.11 -15.48
N GLY A 864 -41.66 21.05 -15.25
CA GLY A 864 -43.01 21.05 -15.84
C GLY A 864 -43.97 20.13 -15.07
N SER A 865 -44.64 19.21 -15.77
CA SER A 865 -45.54 18.19 -15.19
C SER A 865 -44.82 17.02 -14.55
N ASP A 866 -43.52 16.88 -14.84
CA ASP A 866 -42.74 15.68 -14.61
C ASP A 866 -41.66 15.88 -13.57
N ILE A 867 -41.47 14.84 -12.78
CA ILE A 867 -40.56 14.80 -11.66
C ILE A 867 -39.56 13.68 -11.94
N TYR A 868 -38.30 14.05 -12.06
CA TYR A 868 -37.17 13.19 -12.40
C TYR A 868 -36.33 12.96 -11.14
N LEU A 869 -35.68 11.81 -11.08
CA LEU A 869 -34.85 11.38 -9.96
C LEU A 869 -33.52 10.86 -10.52
N PHE A 870 -32.43 11.40 -10.00
CA PHE A 870 -31.07 11.09 -10.42
C PHE A 870 -30.33 10.40 -9.28
N ILE A 871 -29.75 9.23 -9.57
CA ILE A 871 -29.00 8.45 -8.60
C ILE A 871 -27.90 7.60 -9.28
N GLY A 872 -26.83 7.33 -8.54
CA GLY A 872 -25.72 6.48 -8.95
C GLY A 872 -25.56 5.23 -8.08
N SER A 873 -24.70 4.31 -8.49
CA SER A 873 -24.43 3.07 -7.74
C SER A 873 -23.02 2.50 -7.97
N HIS A 874 -22.67 1.44 -7.24
CA HIS A 874 -21.35 0.81 -7.33
C HIS A 874 -21.17 -0.07 -8.58
N SER A 875 -22.22 -0.31 -9.38
CA SER A 875 -22.15 -0.95 -10.71
C SER A 875 -21.64 -0.01 -11.81
N HIS A 876 -21.28 1.22 -11.43
CA HIS A 876 -20.95 2.39 -12.26
C HIS A 876 -22.14 2.97 -13.02
N LYS A 877 -23.37 2.51 -12.75
CA LYS A 877 -24.58 3.08 -13.34
C LYS A 877 -24.93 4.44 -12.73
N PHE A 878 -25.40 5.34 -13.59
CA PHE A 878 -26.10 6.57 -13.24
C PHE A 878 -27.40 6.65 -14.07
N LEU A 879 -28.54 6.84 -13.38
CA LEU A 879 -29.88 6.74 -13.98
C LEU A 879 -30.64 8.07 -13.85
N CYS A 880 -31.51 8.31 -14.83
CA CYS A 880 -32.63 9.24 -14.73
C CYS A 880 -33.94 8.44 -14.66
N ILE A 881 -34.74 8.66 -13.63
CA ILE A 881 -35.95 7.87 -13.31
C ILE A 881 -37.14 8.82 -13.12
N ASN A 882 -38.30 8.48 -13.66
CA ASN A 882 -39.53 9.22 -13.39
C ASN A 882 -40.01 8.94 -11.96
N ALA A 883 -39.87 9.91 -11.05
CA ALA A 883 -40.11 9.76 -9.61
C ALA A 883 -41.58 9.40 -9.25
N ARG A 884 -42.53 9.69 -10.15
CA ARG A 884 -43.94 9.31 -9.96
C ARG A 884 -44.15 7.80 -10.14
N SER A 885 -43.45 7.18 -11.09
CA SER A 885 -43.72 5.81 -11.59
C SER A 885 -42.60 4.78 -11.39
N GLY A 886 -41.36 5.20 -11.11
CA GLY A 886 -40.19 4.32 -11.07
C GLY A 886 -39.65 3.90 -12.44
N SER A 887 -40.19 4.43 -13.53
CA SER A 887 -39.72 4.10 -14.89
C SER A 887 -38.40 4.81 -15.22
N VAL A 888 -37.38 4.03 -15.58
CA VAL A 888 -36.09 4.55 -16.05
C VAL A 888 -36.31 5.26 -17.39
N GLN A 889 -35.90 6.53 -17.46
CA GLN A 889 -35.97 7.37 -18.67
C GLN A 889 -34.71 7.17 -19.52
N TRP A 890 -33.55 7.16 -18.87
CA TRP A 890 -32.27 6.77 -19.46
C TRP A 890 -31.31 6.24 -18.39
N GLU A 891 -30.34 5.46 -18.84
CA GLU A 891 -29.25 4.89 -18.04
C GLU A 891 -27.93 5.15 -18.77
N ILE A 892 -26.89 5.53 -18.04
CA ILE A 892 -25.51 5.55 -18.53
C ILE A 892 -24.60 4.79 -17.56
N LYS A 893 -23.60 4.09 -18.09
CA LYS A 893 -22.52 3.50 -17.31
C LYS A 893 -21.28 4.39 -17.43
N LEU A 894 -20.79 4.86 -16.29
CA LEU A 894 -19.62 5.72 -16.17
C LEU A 894 -18.37 4.86 -15.91
N ASP A 895 -17.18 5.47 -15.93
CA ASP A 895 -15.92 4.72 -15.78
C ASP A 895 -15.71 4.13 -14.37
N GLY A 896 -16.39 4.63 -13.34
CA GLY A 896 -16.22 4.23 -11.95
C GLY A 896 -17.51 4.26 -11.12
N ARG A 897 -17.44 3.69 -9.91
CA ARG A 897 -18.51 3.74 -8.89
C ARG A 897 -19.03 5.17 -8.69
N VAL A 898 -20.35 5.31 -8.52
CA VAL A 898 -21.01 6.61 -8.36
C VAL A 898 -21.67 6.68 -6.98
N GLU A 899 -20.93 7.18 -6.00
CA GLU A 899 -21.44 7.52 -4.64
C GLU A 899 -21.75 9.03 -4.50
N CYS A 900 -21.35 9.83 -5.49
CA CYS A 900 -21.60 11.27 -5.56
C CYS A 900 -23.10 11.58 -5.75
N THR A 901 -23.67 12.41 -4.87
CA THR A 901 -24.97 13.05 -5.13
C THR A 901 -24.82 14.05 -6.26
N ALA A 902 -25.66 13.94 -7.29
CA ALA A 902 -25.61 14.83 -8.45
C ALA A 902 -26.02 16.27 -8.14
N ALA A 903 -25.74 17.15 -9.10
CA ALA A 903 -26.25 18.51 -9.20
C ALA A 903 -26.85 18.75 -10.59
N ILE A 904 -27.57 19.85 -10.79
CA ILE A 904 -28.11 20.28 -12.09
C ILE A 904 -27.77 21.74 -12.32
N VAL A 905 -27.26 22.10 -13.51
CA VAL A 905 -26.93 23.50 -13.82
C VAL A 905 -28.18 24.39 -13.83
N SER A 906 -28.01 25.68 -13.61
CA SER A 906 -29.09 26.64 -13.35
C SER A 906 -30.13 26.82 -14.48
N ASP A 907 -29.81 26.42 -15.70
CA ASP A 907 -30.73 26.42 -16.86
C ASP A 907 -31.42 25.05 -17.10
N PHE A 908 -31.15 24.06 -16.25
CA PHE A 908 -31.71 22.71 -16.30
C PHE A 908 -31.39 21.96 -17.62
N SER A 909 -30.31 22.34 -18.31
CA SER A 909 -29.80 21.64 -19.50
C SER A 909 -28.95 20.41 -19.19
N GLN A 910 -28.11 20.47 -18.15
CA GLN A 910 -27.10 19.46 -17.85
C GLN A 910 -27.10 19.01 -16.38
N VAL A 911 -26.88 17.72 -16.16
CA VAL A 911 -26.72 17.08 -14.84
C VAL A 911 -25.24 16.80 -14.61
N VAL A 912 -24.74 17.15 -13.43
CA VAL A 912 -23.32 17.08 -13.07
C VAL A 912 -23.11 16.05 -11.97
N VAL A 913 -22.21 15.09 -12.18
CA VAL A 913 -21.97 13.99 -11.23
C VAL A 913 -20.50 13.53 -11.25
N GLY A 914 -19.96 13.23 -10.06
CA GLY A 914 -18.62 12.69 -9.87
C GLY A 914 -18.59 11.15 -9.79
N CYS A 915 -17.45 10.55 -10.09
CA CYS A 915 -17.22 9.11 -9.88
C CYS A 915 -15.87 8.82 -9.22
N TYR A 916 -15.69 7.56 -8.81
CA TYR A 916 -14.48 7.05 -8.18
C TYR A 916 -13.21 7.19 -9.04
N MET A 917 -13.29 7.05 -10.38
CA MET A 917 -12.14 7.22 -11.29
C MET A 917 -11.67 8.70 -11.44
N GLY A 918 -12.06 9.60 -10.53
CA GLY A 918 -11.70 11.01 -10.56
C GLY A 918 -12.35 11.81 -11.70
N LYS A 919 -13.44 11.32 -12.30
CA LYS A 919 -14.15 12.06 -13.37
C LYS A 919 -15.39 12.77 -12.85
N ILE A 920 -15.54 14.02 -13.26
CA ILE A 920 -16.75 14.84 -13.13
C ILE A 920 -17.38 14.90 -14.51
N TYR A 921 -18.56 14.32 -14.67
CA TYR A 921 -19.30 14.30 -15.94
C TYR A 921 -20.37 15.38 -15.96
N PHE A 922 -20.56 15.97 -17.12
CA PHE A 922 -21.66 16.86 -17.47
C PHE A 922 -22.50 16.14 -18.52
N LEU A 923 -23.70 15.73 -18.14
CA LEU A 923 -24.61 14.89 -18.93
C LEU A 923 -25.81 15.71 -19.41
N ASP A 924 -26.24 15.56 -20.65
CA ASP A 924 -27.50 16.15 -21.12
C ASP A 924 -28.68 15.61 -20.30
N PHE A 925 -29.52 16.52 -19.82
CA PHE A 925 -30.68 16.18 -18.96
C PHE A 925 -31.66 15.21 -19.64
N SER A 926 -31.86 15.34 -20.96
CA SER A 926 -32.90 14.61 -21.68
C SER A 926 -32.50 13.21 -22.14
N SER A 927 -31.19 12.98 -22.34
CA SER A 927 -30.65 11.79 -23.00
C SER A 927 -29.55 11.07 -22.21
N GLY A 928 -28.97 11.71 -21.18
CA GLY A 928 -27.85 11.17 -20.41
C GLY A 928 -26.51 11.17 -21.16
N THR A 929 -26.45 11.72 -22.38
CA THR A 929 -25.21 11.77 -23.17
C THR A 929 -24.18 12.71 -22.54
N ILE A 930 -22.90 12.32 -22.55
CA ILE A 930 -21.81 13.14 -22.00
C ILE A 930 -21.58 14.35 -22.90
N CYS A 931 -21.92 15.55 -22.42
CA CYS A 931 -21.63 16.83 -23.07
C CYS A 931 -20.18 17.25 -22.83
N TRP A 932 -19.68 17.05 -21.60
CA TRP A 932 -18.32 17.36 -21.19
C TRP A 932 -17.90 16.46 -20.01
N SER A 933 -16.60 16.32 -19.78
CA SER A 933 -16.05 15.63 -18.61
C SER A 933 -14.72 16.24 -18.21
N PHE A 934 -14.49 16.38 -16.90
CA PHE A 934 -13.25 16.86 -16.30
C PHE A 934 -12.60 15.76 -15.45
N GLN A 935 -11.27 15.71 -15.42
CA GLN A 935 -10.48 14.70 -14.71
C GLN A 935 -9.71 15.35 -13.54
N THR A 936 -10.03 14.95 -12.32
CA THR A 936 -9.24 15.20 -11.10
C THR A 936 -8.18 14.11 -10.93
N SER A 937 -7.27 14.25 -9.97
CA SER A 937 -6.22 13.25 -9.69
C SER A 937 -6.62 12.23 -8.61
N GLY A 938 -7.91 12.09 -8.30
CA GLY A 938 -8.43 11.19 -7.25
C GLY A 938 -9.95 11.25 -7.12
N GLU A 939 -10.54 10.26 -6.45
CA GLU A 939 -12.00 10.00 -6.37
C GLU A 939 -12.87 11.25 -6.12
N VAL A 940 -14.02 11.35 -6.79
CA VAL A 940 -15.00 12.43 -6.57
C VAL A 940 -16.27 11.87 -5.92
N LYS A 941 -16.43 12.16 -4.62
CA LYS A 941 -17.60 11.78 -3.79
C LYS A 941 -18.36 13.01 -3.26
N SER A 942 -17.68 14.16 -3.19
CA SER A 942 -18.28 15.48 -2.92
C SER A 942 -19.44 15.77 -3.88
N GLN A 943 -20.56 16.28 -3.35
CA GLN A 943 -21.65 16.79 -4.19
C GLN A 943 -21.18 18.08 -4.88
N PRO A 944 -21.37 18.24 -6.21
CA PRO A 944 -21.05 19.49 -6.88
C PRO A 944 -22.02 20.61 -6.50
N VAL A 945 -21.52 21.84 -6.40
CA VAL A 945 -22.31 23.04 -6.06
C VAL A 945 -22.31 24.01 -7.24
N VAL A 946 -23.46 24.62 -7.52
CA VAL A 946 -23.68 25.45 -8.70
C VAL A 946 -23.58 26.93 -8.35
N ASP A 947 -22.52 27.60 -8.79
CA ASP A 947 -22.46 29.07 -8.77
C ASP A 947 -23.24 29.61 -9.98
N THR A 948 -24.52 29.88 -9.74
CA THR A 948 -25.44 30.42 -10.76
C THR A 948 -25.00 31.78 -11.29
N ARG A 949 -24.32 32.61 -10.47
CA ARG A 949 -23.92 33.98 -10.83
C ARG A 949 -22.68 34.01 -11.74
N ARG A 950 -21.78 33.03 -11.60
CA ARG A 950 -20.51 32.94 -12.36
C ARG A 950 -20.48 31.82 -13.39
N HIS A 951 -21.52 31.00 -13.44
CA HIS A 951 -21.60 29.80 -14.30
C HIS A 951 -20.49 28.77 -14.02
N LEU A 952 -20.18 28.58 -12.73
CA LEU A 952 -19.18 27.62 -12.28
C LEU A 952 -19.82 26.45 -11.52
N ILE A 953 -19.20 25.29 -11.62
CA ILE A 953 -19.40 24.18 -10.69
C ILE A 953 -18.20 24.13 -9.73
N TRP A 954 -18.49 24.14 -8.43
CA TRP A 954 -17.51 23.90 -7.37
C TRP A 954 -17.62 22.45 -6.91
N CYS A 955 -16.52 21.68 -6.96
CA CYS A 955 -16.54 20.26 -6.62
C CYS A 955 -15.24 19.82 -5.92
N GLY A 956 -15.38 19.06 -4.84
CA GLY A 956 -14.28 18.53 -4.05
C GLY A 956 -13.80 17.15 -4.52
N SER A 957 -12.50 16.90 -4.39
CA SER A 957 -11.86 15.66 -4.84
C SER A 957 -10.97 15.04 -3.76
N HIS A 958 -10.73 13.73 -3.87
CA HIS A 958 -9.90 12.99 -2.92
C HIS A 958 -8.40 13.22 -3.10
N ASP A 959 -7.97 13.79 -4.23
CA ASP A 959 -6.61 14.34 -4.46
C ASP A 959 -6.26 15.57 -3.60
N HIS A 960 -7.13 15.88 -2.64
CA HIS A 960 -7.05 16.99 -1.69
C HIS A 960 -7.33 18.38 -2.27
N ASN A 961 -7.98 18.48 -3.44
CA ASN A 961 -8.28 19.78 -4.07
C ASN A 961 -9.77 20.04 -4.26
N LEU A 962 -10.14 21.31 -4.09
CA LEU A 962 -11.37 21.90 -4.60
C LEU A 962 -11.13 22.43 -6.02
N TYR A 963 -12.05 22.13 -6.93
CA TYR A 963 -12.01 22.58 -8.32
C TYR A 963 -13.18 23.52 -8.63
N ALA A 964 -12.94 24.55 -9.44
CA ALA A 964 -13.96 25.39 -10.05
C ALA A 964 -13.98 25.18 -11.57
N LEU A 965 -15.10 24.69 -12.08
CA LEU A 965 -15.28 24.30 -13.47
C LEU A 965 -16.27 25.23 -14.17
N ASP A 966 -15.82 25.94 -15.21
CA ASP A 966 -16.69 26.74 -16.07
C ASP A 966 -17.41 25.79 -17.05
N TYR A 967 -18.71 25.61 -16.83
CA TYR A 967 -19.54 24.70 -17.62
C TYR A 967 -20.02 25.28 -18.95
N LYS A 968 -19.68 26.54 -19.26
CA LYS A 968 -19.95 27.18 -20.56
C LYS A 968 -18.72 27.19 -21.47
N ASN A 969 -17.53 27.34 -20.88
CA ASN A 969 -16.25 27.32 -21.59
C ASN A 969 -15.53 25.96 -21.51
N HIS A 970 -16.11 24.97 -20.82
CA HIS A 970 -15.61 23.60 -20.68
C HIS A 970 -14.16 23.52 -20.15
N CYS A 971 -13.85 24.33 -19.13
CA CYS A 971 -12.50 24.42 -18.56
C CYS A 971 -12.51 24.51 -17.02
N CYS A 972 -11.38 24.16 -16.41
CA CYS A 972 -11.14 24.42 -14.98
C CYS A 972 -10.52 25.81 -14.84
N VAL A 973 -11.21 26.73 -14.15
CA VAL A 973 -10.74 28.11 -13.98
C VAL A 973 -9.96 28.32 -12.68
N TYR A 974 -10.13 27.43 -11.69
CA TYR A 974 -9.45 27.52 -10.40
C TYR A 974 -9.31 26.16 -9.71
N LYS A 975 -8.20 25.97 -9.00
CA LYS A 975 -7.88 24.76 -8.22
C LYS A 975 -7.21 25.17 -6.91
N LEU A 976 -7.70 24.65 -5.78
CA LEU A 976 -7.20 24.98 -4.44
C LEU A 976 -6.92 23.71 -3.62
N PRO A 977 -5.70 23.51 -3.10
CA PRO A 977 -5.42 22.42 -2.16
C PRO A 977 -5.98 22.71 -0.76
N CYS A 978 -6.79 21.79 -0.24
CA CYS A 978 -7.53 21.93 1.03
C CYS A 978 -6.95 21.07 2.18
N GLY A 979 -5.70 20.61 2.07
CA GLY A 979 -4.98 19.89 3.15
C GLY A 979 -5.47 18.47 3.46
N GLY A 980 -6.49 17.98 2.74
CA GLY A 980 -7.05 16.64 2.89
C GLY A 980 -8.13 16.39 1.84
N SER A 981 -8.59 15.15 1.72
CA SER A 981 -9.63 14.74 0.76
C SER A 981 -10.97 15.41 1.08
N ILE A 982 -11.74 15.78 0.05
CA ILE A 982 -13.01 16.50 0.23
C ILE A 982 -14.18 15.53 -0.01
N PHE A 983 -14.76 15.03 1.09
CA PHE A 983 -15.97 14.20 1.08
C PHE A 983 -17.26 15.03 1.08
N GLY A 984 -17.29 16.11 1.86
CA GLY A 984 -18.46 16.98 1.98
C GLY A 984 -18.74 17.78 0.70
N SER A 985 -19.99 18.19 0.52
CA SER A 985 -20.31 19.32 -0.36
C SER A 985 -19.65 20.59 0.20
N PRO A 986 -19.06 21.44 -0.64
CA PRO A 986 -18.88 22.85 -0.34
C PRO A 986 -20.24 23.53 -0.06
N VAL A 987 -20.24 24.77 0.42
CA VAL A 987 -21.44 25.60 0.57
C VAL A 987 -21.16 27.05 0.18
N ILE A 988 -22.06 27.64 -0.60
CA ILE A 988 -21.97 29.04 -1.09
C ILE A 988 -22.83 29.95 -0.22
N ASP A 989 -22.23 31.03 0.28
CA ASP A 989 -22.95 32.20 0.78
C ASP A 989 -23.18 33.19 -0.36
N GLU A 990 -24.36 33.12 -0.98
CA GLU A 990 -24.76 34.05 -2.05
C GLU A 990 -24.97 35.50 -1.55
N VAL A 991 -25.10 35.73 -0.24
CA VAL A 991 -25.31 37.07 0.33
C VAL A 991 -23.98 37.78 0.56
N ARG A 992 -23.01 37.07 1.14
CA ARG A 992 -21.67 37.61 1.50
C ARG A 992 -20.63 37.41 0.37
N GLY A 993 -20.95 36.62 -0.65
CA GLY A 993 -20.05 36.33 -1.77
C GLY A 993 -18.91 35.40 -1.36
N LEU A 994 -19.20 34.42 -0.50
CA LEU A 994 -18.23 33.50 0.07
C LEU A 994 -18.52 32.04 -0.33
N LEU A 995 -17.49 31.21 -0.31
CA LEU A 995 -17.57 29.76 -0.50
C LEU A 995 -16.77 29.09 0.62
N TYR A 996 -17.37 28.13 1.29
CA TYR A 996 -16.73 27.34 2.34
C TYR A 996 -16.58 25.88 1.90
N VAL A 997 -15.44 25.29 2.22
CA VAL A 997 -15.13 23.88 1.94
C VAL A 997 -14.44 23.25 3.15
N ALA A 998 -14.69 21.96 3.38
CA ALA A 998 -14.10 21.19 4.48
C ALA A 998 -13.39 19.93 3.97
N SER A 999 -12.34 19.50 4.66
CA SER A 999 -11.56 18.30 4.28
C SER A 999 -11.40 17.28 5.41
N THR A 1000 -11.03 16.04 5.04
CA THR A 1000 -10.70 14.98 5.98
C THR A 1000 -9.40 15.21 6.75
N GLY A 1001 -8.65 16.29 6.46
CA GLY A 1001 -7.57 16.78 7.31
C GLY A 1001 -8.05 17.62 8.50
N GLY A 1002 -9.36 17.89 8.60
CA GLY A 1002 -9.95 18.79 9.59
C GLY A 1002 -9.86 20.27 9.22
N ARG A 1003 -9.37 20.59 8.02
CA ARG A 1003 -9.31 21.96 7.51
C ARG A 1003 -10.68 22.42 6.99
N ILE A 1004 -11.14 23.58 7.45
CA ILE A 1004 -12.16 24.39 6.77
C ILE A 1004 -11.45 25.56 6.10
N THR A 1005 -11.82 25.86 4.86
CA THR A 1005 -11.27 27.00 4.10
C THR A 1005 -12.40 27.88 3.59
N ALA A 1006 -12.29 29.19 3.79
CA ALA A 1006 -13.20 30.19 3.26
C ALA A 1006 -12.56 30.95 2.10
N ILE A 1007 -13.30 31.08 1.01
CA ILE A 1007 -12.86 31.66 -0.25
C ILE A 1007 -13.81 32.80 -0.60
N SER A 1008 -13.26 34.00 -0.83
CA SER A 1008 -14.03 35.08 -1.46
C SER A 1008 -14.29 34.71 -2.91
N ILE A 1009 -15.55 34.48 -3.24
CA ILE A 1009 -15.96 34.28 -4.64
C ILE A 1009 -16.42 35.59 -5.29
N SER A 1010 -16.58 36.69 -4.54
CA SER A 1010 -17.02 38.00 -5.04
C SER A 1010 -16.43 38.36 -6.41
N ASP A 1011 -15.09 38.23 -6.56
CA ASP A 1011 -14.37 38.36 -7.82
C ASP A 1011 -13.78 37.02 -8.31
N PHE A 1012 -13.49 36.91 -9.61
CA PHE A 1012 -12.89 35.74 -10.26
C PHE A 1012 -11.43 35.43 -9.82
N SER A 1013 -10.84 36.20 -8.91
CA SER A 1013 -9.52 35.95 -8.33
C SER A 1013 -9.52 34.88 -7.25
N PHE A 1014 -10.68 34.55 -6.67
CA PHE A 1014 -10.89 33.46 -5.71
C PHE A 1014 -9.87 33.44 -4.55
N THR A 1015 -9.78 34.56 -3.83
CA THR A 1015 -8.86 34.73 -2.70
C THR A 1015 -9.33 33.93 -1.48
N VAL A 1016 -8.47 33.07 -0.93
CA VAL A 1016 -8.69 32.48 0.41
C VAL A 1016 -8.68 33.60 1.45
N LEU A 1017 -9.76 33.74 2.20
CA LEU A 1017 -9.87 34.74 3.27
C LEU A 1017 -9.30 34.22 4.59
N TRP A 1018 -9.64 32.98 4.93
CA TRP A 1018 -9.16 32.29 6.12
C TRP A 1018 -9.17 30.78 5.93
N LEU A 1019 -8.38 30.10 6.75
CA LEU A 1019 -8.40 28.66 6.94
C LEU A 1019 -8.40 28.38 8.45
N ASN A 1020 -9.16 27.37 8.86
CA ASN A 1020 -9.26 26.93 10.25
C ASN A 1020 -8.98 25.42 10.28
N ASP A 1021 -7.88 25.03 10.92
CA ASP A 1021 -7.46 23.64 11.09
C ASP A 1021 -7.97 23.11 12.43
N LEU A 1022 -9.02 22.29 12.37
CA LEU A 1022 -9.69 21.71 13.54
C LEU A 1022 -9.09 20.35 13.96
N GLU A 1023 -8.07 19.88 13.24
CA GLU A 1023 -7.32 18.60 13.39
C GLU A 1023 -8.14 17.30 13.39
N VAL A 1024 -9.47 17.37 13.47
CA VAL A 1024 -10.40 16.25 13.42
C VAL A 1024 -11.07 16.18 12.04
N PRO A 1025 -11.07 15.01 11.36
CA PRO A 1025 -11.64 14.89 10.02
C PRO A 1025 -13.11 15.32 9.90
N ILE A 1026 -13.42 16.06 8.83
CA ILE A 1026 -14.79 16.37 8.41
C ILE A 1026 -15.15 15.50 7.19
N PHE A 1027 -16.19 14.69 7.33
CA PHE A 1027 -16.79 13.91 6.23
C PHE A 1027 -18.17 14.45 5.83
N GLY A 1028 -18.89 15.04 6.80
CA GLY A 1028 -20.14 15.72 6.55
C GLY A 1028 -19.99 16.89 5.59
N SER A 1029 -21.08 17.26 4.93
CA SER A 1029 -21.14 18.50 4.16
C SER A 1029 -21.30 19.70 5.10
N LEU A 1030 -20.84 20.89 4.69
CA LEU A 1030 -21.02 22.10 5.48
C LEU A 1030 -22.47 22.61 5.36
N GLY A 1031 -23.03 23.05 6.48
CA GLY A 1031 -24.26 23.84 6.50
C GLY A 1031 -23.93 25.33 6.62
N ILE A 1032 -24.83 26.19 6.17
CA ILE A 1032 -24.78 27.63 6.47
C ILE A 1032 -26.16 28.14 6.90
N THR A 1033 -26.19 29.03 7.89
CA THR A 1033 -27.40 29.73 8.34
C THR A 1033 -27.60 31.04 7.55
N GLU A 1034 -28.79 31.64 7.61
CA GLU A 1034 -29.07 32.94 6.94
C GLU A 1034 -28.12 34.07 7.43
N ILE A 1035 -27.78 34.03 8.72
CA ILE A 1035 -26.81 34.95 9.34
C ILE A 1035 -25.33 34.66 8.97
N GLY A 1036 -25.08 33.63 8.15
CA GLY A 1036 -23.76 33.31 7.60
C GLY A 1036 -22.90 32.42 8.49
N THR A 1037 -23.44 31.92 9.61
CA THR A 1037 -22.76 30.98 10.48
C THR A 1037 -22.64 29.63 9.77
N VAL A 1038 -21.41 29.13 9.65
CA VAL A 1038 -21.11 27.84 9.02
C VAL A 1038 -21.17 26.76 10.09
N ILE A 1039 -22.04 25.77 9.91
CA ILE A 1039 -22.11 24.60 10.78
C ILE A 1039 -21.29 23.46 10.16
N CYS A 1040 -20.40 22.86 10.96
CA CYS A 1040 -19.69 21.64 10.60
C CYS A 1040 -19.83 20.56 11.66
N CYS A 1041 -19.59 19.31 11.27
CA CYS A 1041 -19.67 18.15 12.15
C CYS A 1041 -18.40 17.31 12.03
N LEU A 1042 -17.83 16.94 13.18
CA LEU A 1042 -16.54 16.29 13.32
C LEU A 1042 -16.68 14.81 13.66
N VAL A 1043 -15.76 13.99 13.14
CA VAL A 1043 -15.76 12.53 13.34
C VAL A 1043 -15.47 12.10 14.79
N ASP A 1044 -14.99 12.98 15.65
CA ASP A 1044 -14.88 12.71 17.10
C ASP A 1044 -16.22 12.84 17.85
N GLY A 1045 -17.25 13.42 17.22
CA GLY A 1045 -18.58 13.63 17.79
C GLY A 1045 -18.93 15.09 18.08
N HIS A 1046 -18.05 16.05 17.77
CA HIS A 1046 -18.33 17.47 17.95
C HIS A 1046 -19.13 18.11 16.82
N VAL A 1047 -20.00 19.06 17.19
CA VAL A 1047 -20.65 20.02 16.28
C VAL A 1047 -20.07 21.40 16.57
N LEU A 1048 -19.74 22.15 15.52
CA LEU A 1048 -19.16 23.48 15.61
C LEU A 1048 -19.93 24.46 14.74
N ALA A 1049 -20.18 25.64 15.28
CA ALA A 1049 -20.59 26.81 14.53
C ALA A 1049 -19.41 27.77 14.39
N LEU A 1050 -19.04 28.13 13.16
CA LEU A 1050 -18.07 29.15 12.84
C LEU A 1050 -18.76 30.41 12.31
N ASP A 1051 -18.29 31.60 12.69
CA ASP A 1051 -18.73 32.85 12.09
C ASP A 1051 -18.14 33.05 10.67
N PRO A 1052 -18.58 34.05 9.90
CA PRO A 1052 -18.02 34.34 8.58
C PRO A 1052 -16.51 34.67 8.56
N ASN A 1053 -15.88 34.88 9.72
CA ASN A 1053 -14.44 35.13 9.89
C ASN A 1053 -13.66 33.87 10.34
N GLY A 1054 -14.34 32.73 10.52
CA GLY A 1054 -13.76 31.44 10.93
C GLY A 1054 -13.61 31.24 12.43
N SER A 1055 -14.12 32.17 13.25
CA SER A 1055 -14.11 32.10 14.71
C SER A 1055 -15.23 31.20 15.23
N THR A 1056 -14.96 30.37 16.24
CA THR A 1056 -15.99 29.49 16.82
C THR A 1056 -17.00 30.30 17.62
N VAL A 1057 -18.28 30.26 17.20
CA VAL A 1057 -19.43 30.85 17.91
C VAL A 1057 -19.86 29.94 19.07
N TRP A 1058 -19.98 28.64 18.80
CA TRP A 1058 -20.29 27.63 19.80
C TRP A 1058 -19.76 26.25 19.38
N LYS A 1059 -19.55 25.38 20.37
CA LYS A 1059 -19.13 23.98 20.21
C LYS A 1059 -20.03 23.09 21.09
N GLN A 1060 -20.54 22.00 20.52
CA GLN A 1060 -21.32 21.00 21.25
C GLN A 1060 -20.77 19.59 21.02
N THR A 1061 -21.03 18.68 21.96
CA THR A 1061 -20.55 17.29 21.91
C THR A 1061 -21.73 16.33 21.87
N THR A 1062 -21.80 15.50 20.82
CA THR A 1062 -22.77 14.40 20.74
C THR A 1062 -22.22 13.13 21.40
N ASP A 1063 -23.03 12.09 21.53
CA ASP A 1063 -22.65 10.86 22.24
C ASP A 1063 -21.69 9.94 21.46
N GLY A 1064 -21.38 10.23 20.20
CA GLY A 1064 -20.44 9.48 19.38
C GLY A 1064 -20.11 10.13 18.04
N PRO A 1065 -19.26 9.49 17.22
CA PRO A 1065 -18.81 10.01 15.93
C PRO A 1065 -19.93 10.49 15.00
N ILE A 1066 -19.76 11.66 14.37
CA ILE A 1066 -20.66 12.17 13.34
C ILE A 1066 -20.02 11.98 11.96
N PHE A 1067 -20.80 11.46 11.00
CA PHE A 1067 -20.41 11.35 9.59
C PHE A 1067 -21.35 12.12 8.65
N SER A 1068 -22.55 12.47 9.12
CA SER A 1068 -23.54 13.28 8.42
C SER A 1068 -23.13 14.76 8.33
N GLY A 1069 -23.58 15.47 7.30
CA GLY A 1069 -23.72 16.93 7.38
C GLY A 1069 -24.93 17.33 8.23
N PRO A 1070 -24.98 18.56 8.78
CA PRO A 1070 -26.15 19.07 9.49
C PRO A 1070 -27.31 19.30 8.51
N CYS A 1071 -28.54 19.09 8.97
CA CYS A 1071 -29.76 19.42 8.24
C CYS A 1071 -30.42 20.67 8.85
N MET A 1072 -30.70 21.67 8.01
CA MET A 1072 -31.30 22.95 8.38
C MET A 1072 -32.36 23.32 7.33
N PRO A 1073 -33.63 22.88 7.48
CA PRO A 1073 -34.70 23.14 6.52
C PRO A 1073 -35.28 24.54 6.72
N SER A 1074 -35.80 25.18 5.66
CA SER A 1074 -36.40 26.52 5.80
C SER A 1074 -37.70 26.52 6.63
N THR A 1075 -38.26 25.35 6.93
CA THR A 1075 -39.42 25.18 7.81
C THR A 1075 -39.09 25.08 9.30
N LEU A 1076 -37.81 24.93 9.68
CA LEU A 1076 -37.32 24.93 11.06
C LEU A 1076 -36.08 25.83 11.20
N PRO A 1077 -36.19 27.15 10.94
CA PRO A 1077 -35.04 28.06 10.86
C PRO A 1077 -34.27 28.25 12.18
N HIS A 1078 -34.84 27.79 13.31
CA HIS A 1078 -34.21 27.82 14.64
C HIS A 1078 -33.65 26.45 15.08
N GLU A 1079 -33.55 25.47 14.17
CA GLU A 1079 -33.12 24.11 14.50
C GLU A 1079 -32.04 23.60 13.53
N VAL A 1080 -31.00 22.96 14.09
CA VAL A 1080 -29.92 22.29 13.37
C VAL A 1080 -29.95 20.82 13.76
N LEU A 1081 -30.37 19.96 12.83
CA LEU A 1081 -30.48 18.53 13.06
C LEU A 1081 -29.16 17.81 12.74
N VAL A 1082 -28.62 17.08 13.70
CA VAL A 1082 -27.35 16.34 13.58
C VAL A 1082 -27.50 14.89 14.03
N CYS A 1083 -26.90 13.96 13.30
CA CYS A 1083 -27.02 12.52 13.56
C CYS A 1083 -25.69 11.90 14.03
N SER A 1084 -25.71 11.24 15.18
CA SER A 1084 -24.57 10.49 15.75
C SER A 1084 -24.60 9.02 15.33
N ARG A 1085 -23.42 8.42 15.12
CA ARG A 1085 -23.25 6.98 14.85
C ARG A 1085 -23.72 6.08 16.01
N LYS A 1086 -24.08 6.61 17.18
CA LYS A 1086 -24.79 5.84 18.24
C LYS A 1086 -26.33 5.87 18.12
N GLY A 1087 -26.86 6.33 16.99
CA GLY A 1087 -28.30 6.34 16.71
C GLY A 1087 -29.07 7.49 17.35
N SER A 1088 -28.35 8.49 17.84
CA SER A 1088 -28.95 9.70 18.42
C SER A 1088 -29.07 10.80 17.38
N VAL A 1089 -30.28 11.31 17.22
CA VAL A 1089 -30.60 12.57 16.52
C VAL A 1089 -30.66 13.68 17.56
N TYR A 1090 -29.96 14.76 17.28
CA TYR A 1090 -29.88 15.96 18.11
C TYR A 1090 -30.47 17.14 17.34
N SER A 1091 -31.26 17.98 18.00
CA SER A 1091 -31.56 19.33 17.52
C SER A 1091 -30.86 20.37 18.38
N PHE A 1092 -30.09 21.25 17.74
CA PHE A 1092 -29.42 22.38 18.37
C PHE A 1092 -29.95 23.71 17.81
N LYS A 1093 -30.03 24.75 18.65
CA LYS A 1093 -30.26 26.12 18.16
C LYS A 1093 -29.07 26.60 17.30
N PRO A 1094 -29.27 27.12 16.08
CA PRO A 1094 -28.20 27.65 15.25
C PRO A 1094 -27.45 28.83 15.91
N GLU A 1095 -28.13 29.62 16.74
CA GLU A 1095 -27.61 30.88 17.28
C GLU A 1095 -26.61 30.70 18.43
N ASN A 1096 -26.81 29.69 19.30
CA ASN A 1096 -25.99 29.46 20.50
C ASN A 1096 -25.67 27.99 20.81
N GLY A 1097 -26.18 27.04 20.03
CA GLY A 1097 -25.95 25.62 20.24
C GLY A 1097 -26.72 25.01 21.42
N ASP A 1098 -27.74 25.66 21.98
CA ASP A 1098 -28.61 25.04 22.99
C ASP A 1098 -29.22 23.74 22.45
N LEU A 1099 -29.14 22.65 23.22
CA LEU A 1099 -29.85 21.41 22.92
C LEU A 1099 -31.36 21.63 23.09
N LEU A 1100 -32.10 21.61 21.98
CA LEU A 1100 -33.56 21.71 21.97
C LEU A 1100 -34.21 20.38 22.36
N TRP A 1101 -33.76 19.29 21.72
CA TRP A 1101 -34.17 17.93 22.03
C TRP A 1101 -33.14 16.90 21.55
N LYS A 1102 -33.24 15.68 22.09
CA LYS A 1102 -32.48 14.51 21.65
C LYS A 1102 -33.42 13.31 21.58
N HIS A 1103 -33.42 12.63 20.43
CA HIS A 1103 -34.13 11.37 20.23
C HIS A 1103 -33.12 10.28 19.85
N ASN A 1104 -33.28 9.04 20.30
CA ASN A 1104 -32.41 7.92 19.89
C ASN A 1104 -33.26 6.80 19.28
N VAL A 1105 -32.94 6.42 18.03
CA VAL A 1105 -33.71 5.45 17.25
C VAL A 1105 -33.30 3.99 17.50
N GLY A 1106 -32.25 3.76 18.30
CA GLY A 1106 -31.70 2.45 18.64
C GLY A 1106 -30.62 1.91 17.69
N ASP A 1107 -30.47 2.51 16.50
CA ASP A 1107 -29.64 2.00 15.41
C ASP A 1107 -28.59 3.03 14.92
N PRO A 1108 -27.35 2.62 14.56
CA PRO A 1108 -26.30 3.54 14.12
C PRO A 1108 -26.68 4.40 12.89
N ILE A 1109 -26.59 5.73 12.98
CA ILE A 1109 -26.86 6.63 11.84
C ILE A 1109 -25.53 7.13 11.24
N THR A 1110 -25.40 7.11 9.91
CA THR A 1110 -24.27 7.72 9.19
C THR A 1110 -24.69 8.76 8.14
N SER A 1111 -25.94 8.70 7.68
CA SER A 1111 -26.55 9.67 6.76
C SER A 1111 -27.02 10.95 7.47
N SER A 1112 -27.18 12.04 6.73
CA SER A 1112 -27.93 13.22 7.21
C SER A 1112 -29.41 12.91 7.36
N ALA A 1113 -30.06 13.57 8.32
CA ALA A 1113 -31.52 13.65 8.37
C ALA A 1113 -32.05 14.51 7.20
N TYR A 1114 -33.32 14.35 6.87
CA TYR A 1114 -34.06 15.19 5.92
C TYR A 1114 -35.43 15.56 6.50
N VAL A 1115 -35.88 16.79 6.32
CA VAL A 1115 -37.21 17.24 6.80
C VAL A 1115 -38.11 17.54 5.61
N ASP A 1116 -39.33 17.01 5.60
CA ASP A 1116 -40.29 17.25 4.52
C ASP A 1116 -40.86 18.67 4.65
N GLU A 1117 -40.23 19.63 3.98
CA GLU A 1117 -40.70 21.02 3.93
C GLU A 1117 -42.14 21.13 3.38
N HIS A 1118 -42.52 20.20 2.51
CA HIS A 1118 -43.76 20.23 1.75
C HIS A 1118 -44.93 19.51 2.44
N LEU A 1119 -44.69 18.67 3.46
CA LEU A 1119 -45.73 18.00 4.23
C LEU A 1119 -45.81 18.57 5.65
N GLN A 1120 -47.03 18.81 6.12
CA GLN A 1120 -47.31 19.41 7.41
C GLN A 1120 -48.48 18.66 8.07
N LEU A 1121 -48.26 18.14 9.27
CA LEU A 1121 -49.28 17.38 9.99
C LEU A 1121 -50.14 18.31 10.84
N VAL A 1122 -51.46 18.08 10.78
CA VAL A 1122 -52.47 18.84 11.52
C VAL A 1122 -53.22 17.89 12.47
N SER A 1123 -53.59 18.39 13.63
CA SER A 1123 -54.49 17.74 14.59
C SER A 1123 -55.80 18.52 14.71
N ASP A 1124 -56.89 17.83 15.04
CA ASP A 1124 -58.25 18.40 15.00
C ASP A 1124 -58.51 19.55 16.02
N ASP A 1125 -57.65 19.72 17.04
CA ASP A 1125 -57.67 20.85 17.97
C ASP A 1125 -57.07 22.13 17.34
N ALA A 1126 -57.95 23.05 16.91
CA ALA A 1126 -57.63 24.26 16.16
C ALA A 1126 -56.83 25.36 16.91
N SER A 1127 -56.24 25.06 18.07
CA SER A 1127 -55.47 26.01 18.90
C SER A 1127 -53.96 25.71 18.99
N HIS A 1128 -53.49 24.56 18.47
CA HIS A 1128 -52.10 24.15 18.63
C HIS A 1128 -51.36 23.87 17.31
N SER A 1129 -50.08 24.24 17.31
CA SER A 1129 -49.18 24.28 16.16
C SER A 1129 -49.03 22.94 15.43
N SER A 1130 -48.84 23.04 14.11
CA SER A 1130 -48.62 21.93 13.19
C SER A 1130 -47.31 21.19 13.44
N ASP A 1131 -47.32 19.87 13.26
CA ASP A 1131 -46.16 19.01 13.49
C ASP A 1131 -45.38 18.75 12.19
N ARG A 1132 -44.06 18.54 12.30
CA ARG A 1132 -43.17 18.25 11.16
C ARG A 1132 -42.66 16.81 11.18
N LEU A 1133 -42.26 16.32 9.99
CA LEU A 1133 -41.74 14.97 9.80
C LEU A 1133 -40.26 15.01 9.42
N ILE A 1134 -39.45 14.35 10.25
CA ILE A 1134 -38.00 14.20 10.10
C ILE A 1134 -37.73 12.76 9.67
N CYS A 1135 -37.19 12.59 8.47
CA CYS A 1135 -36.76 11.31 7.94
C CYS A 1135 -35.29 11.05 8.26
N ILE A 1136 -35.02 9.92 8.91
CA ILE A 1136 -33.68 9.44 9.24
C ILE A 1136 -33.53 8.02 8.68
N CYS A 1137 -32.37 7.71 8.10
CA CYS A 1137 -32.02 6.33 7.75
C CYS A 1137 -30.95 5.80 8.70
N SER A 1138 -31.08 4.55 9.15
CA SER A 1138 -30.06 3.86 9.90
C SER A 1138 -29.13 3.07 8.98
N SER A 1139 -27.88 2.94 9.40
CA SER A 1139 -26.89 2.06 8.78
C SER A 1139 -27.25 0.58 8.89
N SER A 1140 -28.27 0.22 9.70
CA SER A 1140 -28.84 -1.14 9.82
C SER A 1140 -30.03 -1.38 8.89
N GLY A 1141 -30.30 -0.47 7.94
CA GLY A 1141 -31.32 -0.66 6.90
C GLY A 1141 -32.70 -0.12 7.23
N ARG A 1142 -32.85 0.71 8.27
CA ARG A 1142 -34.15 1.21 8.72
C ARG A 1142 -34.43 2.63 8.27
N ILE A 1143 -35.65 2.90 7.82
CA ILE A 1143 -36.18 4.23 7.61
C ILE A 1143 -37.04 4.57 8.82
N HIS A 1144 -36.69 5.63 9.55
CA HIS A 1144 -37.47 6.16 10.66
C HIS A 1144 -38.06 7.51 10.28
N LEU A 1145 -39.36 7.69 10.54
CA LEU A 1145 -40.03 8.99 10.51
C LEU A 1145 -40.31 9.42 11.94
N LEU A 1146 -39.64 10.49 12.39
CA LEU A 1146 -39.95 11.14 13.65
C LEU A 1146 -40.96 12.27 13.40
N ARG A 1147 -42.01 12.33 14.22
CA ARG A 1147 -42.93 13.46 14.31
C ARG A 1147 -42.43 14.38 15.42
N GLU A 1148 -42.17 15.61 15.05
CA GLU A 1148 -41.81 16.69 15.97
C GLU A 1148 -43.06 17.47 16.36
N ASN A 1149 -43.44 17.37 17.63
CA ASN A 1149 -44.62 18.05 18.17
C ASN A 1149 -44.24 19.48 18.58
N LEU A 1150 -44.51 20.44 17.69
CA LEU A 1150 -44.48 21.86 18.05
C LEU A 1150 -45.65 22.15 19.00
N ASN A 1151 -45.39 22.80 20.14
CA ASN A 1151 -46.43 23.16 21.11
C ASN A 1151 -46.51 24.68 21.27
N SER A 1152 -47.51 25.29 20.65
CA SER A 1152 -47.85 26.71 20.81
C SER A 1152 -48.66 26.92 22.10
N SER A 1153 -47.95 27.24 23.17
CA SER A 1153 -48.46 27.82 24.41
C SER A 1153 -47.43 28.84 24.92
N ASP A 1154 -47.83 30.09 25.12
CA ASP A 1154 -46.94 31.26 25.20
C ASP A 1154 -46.09 31.42 26.48
N ASP A 1155 -46.11 30.45 27.40
CA ASP A 1155 -45.40 30.56 28.66
C ASP A 1155 -43.88 30.39 28.52
N THR A 1156 -43.14 31.31 29.15
CA THR A 1156 -41.72 31.58 28.84
C THR A 1156 -40.72 30.63 29.53
N ILE A 1157 -41.17 29.44 29.96
CA ILE A 1157 -40.42 28.53 30.82
C ILE A 1157 -40.28 27.16 30.13
N LEU A 1158 -39.08 26.85 29.63
CA LEU A 1158 -38.65 25.54 29.12
C LEU A 1158 -39.65 24.87 28.16
N ARG A 1159 -39.66 25.32 26.90
CA ARG A 1159 -40.31 24.63 25.77
C ARG A 1159 -39.85 23.18 25.70
N LYS A 1160 -40.67 22.25 26.19
CA LYS A 1160 -40.42 20.81 26.07
C LYS A 1160 -40.96 20.31 24.73
N ILE A 1161 -40.13 20.41 23.70
CA ILE A 1161 -40.39 19.80 22.39
C ILE A 1161 -40.43 18.29 22.58
N ASP A 1162 -41.43 17.64 22.01
CA ASP A 1162 -41.67 16.20 22.15
C ASP A 1162 -41.57 15.53 20.78
N VAL A 1163 -40.66 14.56 20.66
CA VAL A 1163 -40.31 13.92 19.38
C VAL A 1163 -40.53 12.42 19.48
N GLN A 1164 -41.46 11.90 18.67
CA GLN A 1164 -41.92 10.52 18.73
C GLN A 1164 -41.71 9.82 17.39
N GLU A 1165 -41.39 8.51 17.40
CA GLU A 1165 -41.38 7.70 16.18
C GLU A 1165 -42.83 7.54 15.67
N PHE A 1166 -43.11 8.17 14.53
CA PHE A 1166 -44.42 8.18 13.89
C PHE A 1166 -44.62 6.96 12.98
N ALA A 1167 -43.58 6.56 12.26
CA ALA A 1167 -43.59 5.39 11.39
C ALA A 1167 -42.17 4.85 11.16
N ARG A 1168 -42.05 3.56 10.81
CA ARG A 1168 -40.77 2.89 10.52
C ARG A 1168 -40.92 1.87 9.39
N LEU A 1169 -39.86 1.65 8.62
CA LEU A 1169 -39.71 0.53 7.69
C LEU A 1169 -38.31 -0.10 7.87
N ASP A 1170 -38.21 -1.42 7.78
CA ASP A 1170 -36.94 -2.17 7.76
C ASP A 1170 -36.71 -2.71 6.34
N LEU A 1171 -35.63 -2.29 5.68
CA LEU A 1171 -35.18 -2.83 4.38
C LEU A 1171 -34.22 -4.01 4.57
N LEU A 1172 -33.89 -4.71 3.47
CA LEU A 1172 -33.06 -5.93 3.51
C LEU A 1172 -31.54 -5.70 3.55
N GLY A 1173 -31.08 -4.45 3.48
CA GLY A 1173 -29.66 -4.11 3.49
C GLY A 1173 -29.38 -2.75 4.10
N ASP A 1174 -28.12 -2.51 4.47
CA ASP A 1174 -27.65 -1.27 5.08
C ASP A 1174 -28.04 -0.03 4.23
N ILE A 1175 -28.32 1.10 4.87
CA ILE A 1175 -28.51 2.40 4.21
C ILE A 1175 -27.39 3.35 4.62
N PHE A 1176 -26.62 3.81 3.63
CA PHE A 1176 -25.62 4.89 3.80
C PHE A 1176 -26.02 6.18 3.07
N SER A 1177 -26.98 6.10 2.15
CA SER A 1177 -27.52 7.27 1.47
C SER A 1177 -28.36 8.13 2.43
N SER A 1178 -28.32 9.45 2.26
CA SER A 1178 -29.25 10.34 2.95
C SER A 1178 -30.61 10.31 2.25
N PRO A 1179 -31.73 10.15 2.99
CA PRO A 1179 -33.05 10.12 2.40
C PRO A 1179 -33.40 11.47 1.76
N LEU A 1180 -34.27 11.42 0.77
CA LEU A 1180 -34.93 12.60 0.20
C LEU A 1180 -36.44 12.41 0.37
N MET A 1181 -37.07 13.27 1.18
CA MET A 1181 -38.50 13.17 1.50
C MET A 1181 -39.27 14.39 0.98
N ILE A 1182 -40.29 14.18 0.15
CA ILE A 1182 -41.13 15.25 -0.41
C ILE A 1182 -42.58 14.79 -0.47
N GLY A 1183 -43.49 15.52 0.18
CA GLY A 1183 -44.92 15.23 0.15
C GLY A 1183 -45.26 13.80 0.55
N GLY A 1184 -44.61 13.28 1.60
CA GLY A 1184 -44.84 11.93 2.11
C GLY A 1184 -44.20 10.79 1.31
N ARG A 1185 -43.51 11.05 0.19
CA ARG A 1185 -42.65 10.05 -0.48
C ARG A 1185 -41.22 10.18 -0.01
N ILE A 1186 -40.58 9.03 0.24
CA ILE A 1186 -39.17 8.92 0.61
C ILE A 1186 -38.45 8.16 -0.50
N PHE A 1187 -37.34 8.72 -0.97
CA PHE A 1187 -36.41 8.10 -1.91
C PHE A 1187 -35.10 7.79 -1.19
N VAL A 1188 -34.63 6.55 -1.29
CA VAL A 1188 -33.42 6.09 -0.58
C VAL A 1188 -32.68 5.01 -1.36
N GLY A 1189 -31.36 5.16 -1.45
CA GLY A 1189 -30.45 4.12 -1.95
C GLY A 1189 -30.04 3.15 -0.85
N CYS A 1190 -30.14 1.85 -1.11
CA CYS A 1190 -29.86 0.77 -0.16
C CYS A 1190 -28.74 -0.16 -0.68
N ARG A 1191 -28.11 -0.90 0.23
CA ARG A 1191 -27.16 -1.97 -0.10
C ARG A 1191 -27.79 -3.34 -0.38
N ASP A 1192 -29.11 -3.39 -0.57
CA ASP A 1192 -29.81 -4.56 -1.18
C ASP A 1192 -29.78 -4.53 -2.73
N ASP A 1193 -28.95 -3.67 -3.32
CA ASP A 1193 -28.82 -3.35 -4.75
C ASP A 1193 -30.02 -2.61 -5.39
N TYR A 1194 -30.89 -1.99 -4.59
CA TYR A 1194 -32.01 -1.17 -5.08
C TYR A 1194 -31.99 0.29 -4.60
N LEU A 1195 -32.49 1.17 -5.47
CA LEU A 1195 -33.14 2.42 -5.07
C LEU A 1195 -34.59 2.09 -4.72
N HIS A 1196 -35.04 2.49 -3.53
CA HIS A 1196 -36.42 2.33 -3.08
C HIS A 1196 -37.17 3.66 -3.12
N CYS A 1197 -38.44 3.61 -3.54
CA CYS A 1197 -39.43 4.65 -3.33
C CYS A 1197 -40.56 4.09 -2.46
N VAL A 1198 -40.75 4.71 -1.30
CA VAL A 1198 -41.78 4.34 -0.33
C VAL A 1198 -42.66 5.55 -0.02
N THR A 1199 -43.95 5.32 0.25
CA THR A 1199 -44.90 6.37 0.63
C THR A 1199 -45.38 6.17 2.05
N LEU A 1200 -45.58 7.27 2.76
CA LEU A 1200 -46.27 7.34 4.04
C LEU A 1200 -47.80 7.28 3.82
N GLU A 1201 -48.42 6.17 4.18
CA GLU A 1201 -49.87 6.07 4.33
C GLU A 1201 -50.27 6.62 5.72
N MET A 1202 -51.15 7.63 5.72
CA MET A 1202 -51.70 8.23 6.94
C MET A 1202 -52.72 7.29 7.59
N PRO A 1203 -52.83 7.28 8.94
CA PRO A 1203 -53.86 6.52 9.63
C PRO A 1203 -55.24 7.10 9.27
N LYS A 1204 -56.09 6.28 8.63
CA LYS A 1204 -57.46 6.68 8.31
C LYS A 1204 -58.22 6.99 9.59
N GLN A 1205 -58.97 8.10 9.61
CA GLN A 1205 -59.98 8.31 10.63
C GLN A 1205 -61.01 7.16 10.53
N HIS A 1206 -61.21 6.42 11.61
CA HIS A 1206 -62.40 5.59 11.75
C HIS A 1206 -63.58 6.52 12.03
N GLU A 1207 -64.49 6.66 11.06
CA GLU A 1207 -65.80 7.26 11.32
C GLU A 1207 -66.53 6.48 12.41
N SER A 1208 -67.13 7.20 13.36
CA SER A 1208 -67.88 6.66 14.50
C SER A 1208 -69.14 7.47 14.78
#